data_AF-A0A8T1VW68-F1
#
_entry.id   AF-A0A8T1VW68-F1
#
_cell.length_a   1.000
_cell.length_b   1.000
_cell.length_c   1.000
_cell.angle_alpha   90.00
_cell.angle_beta   90.00
_cell.angle_gamma   90.00
#
_symmetry.space_group_name_H-M   'P 1'
#
loop_
_entity.id
_entity.type
_entity.pdbx_description
1 polymer ?
#
loop_
_entity_poly.entity_id
_entity_poly.type
_entity_poly.pdbx_seq_one_letter_code
_entity_poly.pdbx_strand_id
1 'polypeptide(L)'
;MVKLQLLLVSGCISLGSAHSNAVDVVSAAVATAAAKCAKEPARRVDCYPPSPHFPDPTEELCLAQGCCWKSLENGGVPCAFAVEEAPSEEKCKNVAKPARLACRNPRFASAAVLEDADACASAGCCFEDGDCFQPMSEGYELLTLDETSNGWRGTLALRHGARGPFGNDVPLLELAVVRESSSQVRIRITDPAFPRYEVPDLPVRRANDGEGDTGEESDFEVHFTPWPFGVAVTRRHSGELLFNSTPPTEKAAEGASFSGLVFENQFLEISTQLTASEEDDQPILYGLGERLGSARLRADEGGDLYPMFARAPNASAPVHSRSGGDNLYGVHPFVLQLEDGQSGNAHGIFMLSSNAMEVVARRDALTYRLTGGVLDIFVFSGPTPQDVIEQYTGIVGRPAMPPYWALGYHVGRRGGEGASVEEATKVVTQLRMAGVPMDAYWQDFEYMADNGRALSLDENKFSHRGMRAFIDDLHFHSQYFVCVQVPAITMQSTSSDIESGEMAKYDAVMKSKPSSFTLHGHGGSADDDVEHNDGHQGDDRDRSGGEEGSPIDGNDSNPDDQDAHSASSDQSAGDSSSDRIDEGDKRAWDPITRGEELDVFVKGINGERYAQKAFRSGWAVFVDFFHPEASHYWHEQLAKFHKYVMPFDGLWLDMNEPSSTCDCTLAANGDICAHICSERHSTRSPRRDEGLVELEQVAVPGDGGFIRTNDVNFPFDPYRQPFAPGQNEPGSGGHGNLNSATLPMAALHHSSLHYNLHSLYGHTQARATRHALNSILEKRSLLLSRSTFSGSGRYAGHWLGDDAKASWEQLRLSISGTLQMNMLGVPFTGPNVCGSRGRSSTELCVRWHQAASFLPLLRNHAESDGGKQTPVDFDADALNILRSTLLRRYRYLPYMYTLFYEAHRSGSPVVRPLSFEFPDDKSARDIEHQYLLGPALMVSPVVHEGAISAEVYFPDAHWYDAHDGKLAMDPAAGDNRRVSLLTPLPKLQVHLRGGYIVPTQQSLTTTTLSRRGGFTLLAALDTSQESPSALGELYVDDGDSLSAVEDHRYSLMDFGVFQNSSDTVEFKNSIKFHGYTGPEMQADLREIRVYGVRGTSFTANSSMDATLLSSSGEGYPHEFSVKAEYFAQSAMLVLSRLDVPIGQEFHVKVVAQPAAAPEGEKKGAGGKSVGANASGKSGSGEEGEKEGGAAEGKDTSAEKKKASKFSITGIVGIVVGCAFLAAIILVFLLRRRRQGYEAI
;
A
#
# COMPACT_ATOMS: atom_id res chain seq x y z
N MET A 1 13.21 25.64 48.87
CA MET A 1 12.97 24.44 49.71
C MET A 1 11.56 24.40 50.31
N VAL A 2 11.06 25.42 51.02
CA VAL A 2 9.67 25.42 51.54
C VAL A 2 8.60 25.33 50.43
N LYS A 3 8.81 25.98 49.26
CA LYS A 3 7.94 25.82 48.08
C LYS A 3 8.02 24.43 47.42
N LEU A 4 9.16 23.74 47.54
CA LEU A 4 9.34 22.38 47.02
C LEU A 4 8.69 21.35 47.94
N GLN A 5 8.72 21.58 49.25
CA GLN A 5 7.97 20.80 50.24
C GLN A 5 6.45 21.01 50.13
N LEU A 6 5.97 22.22 49.81
CA LEU A 6 4.54 22.45 49.56
C LEU A 6 4.04 21.81 48.26
N LEU A 7 4.86 21.76 47.20
CA LEU A 7 4.51 21.07 45.94
C LEU A 7 4.55 19.54 46.09
N LEU A 8 5.50 18.99 46.85
CA LEU A 8 5.57 17.56 47.15
C LEU A 8 4.44 17.11 48.08
N VAL A 9 4.06 17.92 49.08
CA VAL A 9 2.92 17.62 49.96
C VAL A 9 1.59 17.77 49.20
N SER A 10 1.46 18.75 48.29
CA SER A 10 0.26 18.88 47.44
C SER A 10 0.15 17.76 46.40
N GLY A 11 1.28 17.27 45.86
CA GLY A 11 1.33 16.13 44.93
C GLY A 11 1.04 14.79 45.61
N CYS A 12 1.52 14.57 46.84
CA CYS A 12 1.21 13.36 47.60
C CYS A 12 -0.24 13.34 48.12
N ILE A 13 -0.84 14.49 48.38
CA ILE A 13 -2.27 14.58 48.76
C ILE A 13 -3.17 14.35 47.54
N SER A 14 -2.80 14.81 46.34
CA SER A 14 -3.58 14.56 45.11
C SER A 14 -3.45 13.12 44.58
N LEU A 15 -2.27 12.50 44.71
CA LEU A 15 -2.06 11.07 44.39
C LEU A 15 -2.74 10.15 45.41
N GLY A 16 -2.76 10.53 46.69
CA GLY A 16 -3.47 9.81 47.74
C GLY A 16 -4.99 9.89 47.60
N SER A 17 -5.55 11.03 47.16
CA SER A 17 -6.99 11.18 46.91
C SER A 17 -7.46 10.52 45.60
N ALA A 18 -6.60 10.46 44.57
CA ALA A 18 -6.91 9.76 43.32
C ALA A 18 -6.88 8.24 43.51
N HIS A 19 -5.92 7.70 44.29
CA HIS A 19 -5.92 6.29 44.68
C HIS A 19 -7.03 5.95 45.68
N SER A 20 -7.35 6.81 46.66
CA SER A 20 -8.47 6.52 47.58
C SER A 20 -9.82 6.59 46.86
N ASN A 21 -10.03 7.56 45.95
CA ASN A 21 -11.25 7.63 45.16
C ASN A 21 -11.35 6.49 44.14
N ALA A 22 -10.25 6.03 43.53
CA ALA A 22 -10.26 4.86 42.65
C ALA A 22 -10.59 3.57 43.41
N VAL A 23 -10.03 3.39 44.62
CA VAL A 23 -10.33 2.22 45.48
C VAL A 23 -11.75 2.29 46.05
N ASP A 24 -12.23 3.46 46.46
CA ASP A 24 -13.59 3.67 46.95
C ASP A 24 -14.66 3.55 45.84
N VAL A 25 -14.32 3.88 44.59
CA VAL A 25 -15.21 3.74 43.43
C VAL A 25 -15.19 2.32 42.84
N VAL A 26 -14.04 1.63 42.83
CA VAL A 26 -13.99 0.19 42.55
C VAL A 26 -14.76 -0.58 43.63
N SER A 27 -14.60 -0.20 44.90
CA SER A 27 -15.43 -0.72 46.00
C SER A 27 -16.93 -0.43 45.78
N ALA A 28 -17.29 0.75 45.28
CA ALA A 28 -18.67 1.08 44.95
C ALA A 28 -19.20 0.29 43.74
N ALA A 29 -18.41 0.06 42.69
CA ALA A 29 -18.77 -0.75 41.54
C ALA A 29 -18.97 -2.23 41.93
N VAL A 30 -18.07 -2.78 42.75
CA VAL A 30 -18.18 -4.12 43.34
C VAL A 30 -19.40 -4.22 44.26
N ALA A 31 -19.66 -3.20 45.11
CA ALA A 31 -20.83 -3.16 45.97
C ALA A 31 -22.16 -3.05 45.18
N THR A 32 -22.14 -2.37 44.03
CA THR A 32 -23.31 -2.20 43.15
C THR A 32 -23.59 -3.46 42.34
N ALA A 33 -22.54 -4.15 41.84
CA ALA A 33 -22.64 -5.47 41.24
C ALA A 33 -23.19 -6.50 42.25
N ALA A 34 -22.65 -6.51 43.47
CA ALA A 34 -23.14 -7.37 44.56
C ALA A 34 -24.63 -7.11 44.90
N ALA A 35 -25.11 -5.86 44.82
CA ALA A 35 -26.52 -5.51 45.03
C ALA A 35 -27.46 -6.03 43.93
N LYS A 36 -27.01 -6.08 42.65
CA LYS A 36 -27.76 -6.71 41.54
C LYS A 36 -27.89 -8.23 41.73
N CYS A 37 -26.86 -8.85 42.31
CA CYS A 37 -26.78 -10.29 42.53
C CYS A 37 -27.59 -10.80 43.73
N ALA A 38 -28.28 -9.90 44.44
CA ALA A 38 -29.10 -10.24 45.60
C ALA A 38 -30.45 -10.93 45.24
N LYS A 39 -30.93 -10.83 44.00
CA LYS A 39 -32.14 -11.54 43.53
C LYS A 39 -31.75 -12.87 42.88
N GLU A 40 -32.40 -13.96 43.28
CA GLU A 40 -32.13 -15.29 42.72
C GLU A 40 -32.77 -15.43 41.32
N PRO A 41 -31.96 -15.59 40.25
CA PRO A 41 -32.49 -15.66 38.89
C PRO A 41 -33.12 -17.04 38.59
N ALA A 42 -34.15 -17.06 37.73
CA ALA A 42 -34.86 -18.30 37.36
C ALA A 42 -34.02 -19.29 36.53
N ARG A 43 -33.01 -18.79 35.80
CA ARG A 43 -31.96 -19.54 35.09
C ARG A 43 -30.65 -18.78 35.24
N ARG A 44 -29.52 -19.49 35.25
CA ARG A 44 -28.18 -18.90 35.32
C ARG A 44 -27.51 -19.12 33.98
N VAL A 45 -27.08 -18.04 33.33
CA VAL A 45 -26.20 -18.14 32.15
C VAL A 45 -24.78 -18.08 32.67
N ASP A 46 -23.93 -18.98 32.21
CA ASP A 46 -22.59 -19.02 32.73
C ASP A 46 -21.77 -17.84 32.20
N CYS A 47 -21.40 -16.94 33.10
CA CYS A 47 -20.44 -15.86 32.83
C CYS A 47 -19.03 -16.39 32.59
N TYR A 48 -18.79 -17.58 33.12
CA TYR A 48 -17.51 -18.19 33.32
C TYR A 48 -17.68 -19.71 33.04
N PRO A 49 -18.06 -20.09 31.79
CA PRO A 49 -18.45 -21.45 31.39
C PRO A 49 -17.57 -22.49 32.06
N PRO A 50 -18.13 -23.58 32.66
CA PRO A 50 -17.36 -24.54 33.40
C PRO A 50 -16.68 -25.43 32.36
N SER A 51 -15.60 -24.92 31.80
CA SER A 51 -14.67 -25.74 31.04
C SER A 51 -13.84 -26.49 32.07
N PRO A 52 -13.53 -27.78 31.86
CA PRO A 52 -12.63 -28.55 32.75
C PRO A 52 -11.24 -27.93 32.95
N HIS A 53 -11.01 -26.79 32.31
CA HIS A 53 -9.76 -26.15 31.99
C HIS A 53 -9.77 -24.63 32.19
N PHE A 54 -10.87 -24.11 32.73
CA PHE A 54 -11.02 -22.74 33.20
C PHE A 54 -10.55 -22.72 34.67
N PRO A 55 -9.66 -21.82 35.12
CA PRO A 55 -9.34 -21.74 36.53
C PRO A 55 -10.62 -21.44 37.31
N ASP A 56 -10.93 -22.18 38.38
CA ASP A 56 -12.15 -21.98 39.17
C ASP A 56 -12.38 -20.49 39.41
N PRO A 57 -13.55 -19.94 39.06
CA PRO A 57 -13.74 -18.50 39.18
C PRO A 57 -13.53 -18.12 40.63
N THR A 58 -12.93 -16.96 40.90
CA THR A 58 -12.90 -16.38 42.24
C THR A 58 -14.04 -15.38 42.38
N GLU A 59 -14.49 -15.13 43.60
CA GLU A 59 -15.50 -14.11 43.88
C GLU A 59 -15.10 -12.74 43.31
N GLU A 60 -13.85 -12.37 43.52
CA GLU A 60 -13.27 -11.11 43.05
C GLU A 60 -13.25 -11.04 41.52
N LEU A 61 -12.79 -12.09 40.83
CA LEU A 61 -12.75 -12.13 39.36
C LEU A 61 -14.17 -12.12 38.77
N CYS A 62 -15.10 -12.83 39.39
CA CYS A 62 -16.49 -12.88 38.96
C CYS A 62 -17.19 -11.52 39.08
N LEU A 63 -17.07 -10.87 40.23
CA LEU A 63 -17.69 -9.58 40.47
C LEU A 63 -17.05 -8.49 39.60
N ALA A 64 -15.74 -8.58 39.32
CA ALA A 64 -15.03 -7.67 38.43
C ALA A 64 -15.44 -7.81 36.94
N GLN A 65 -15.92 -8.99 36.53
CA GLN A 65 -16.52 -9.21 35.20
C GLN A 65 -17.97 -8.72 35.09
N GLY A 66 -18.50 -8.09 36.15
CA GLY A 66 -19.91 -7.69 36.22
C GLY A 66 -20.88 -8.88 36.41
N CYS A 67 -20.35 -10.03 36.82
CA CYS A 67 -21.09 -11.27 37.00
C CYS A 67 -21.47 -11.50 38.46
N CYS A 68 -22.43 -12.40 38.68
CA CYS A 68 -22.90 -12.71 40.02
C CYS A 68 -22.19 -13.91 40.60
N TRP A 69 -21.47 -13.65 41.69
CA TRP A 69 -20.87 -14.70 42.49
C TRP A 69 -21.87 -15.25 43.50
N LYS A 70 -21.99 -16.58 43.59
CA LYS A 70 -22.71 -17.28 44.65
C LYS A 70 -22.06 -18.62 44.90
N SER A 71 -21.58 -18.84 46.13
CA SER A 71 -21.11 -20.16 46.58
C SER A 71 -22.26 -21.18 46.48
N LEU A 72 -22.03 -22.31 45.80
CA LEU A 72 -23.05 -23.33 45.55
C LEU A 72 -22.68 -24.65 46.23
N GLU A 73 -23.60 -25.20 47.01
CA GLU A 73 -23.40 -26.46 47.75
C GLU A 73 -23.46 -27.71 46.83
N ASN A 74 -24.02 -27.59 45.62
CA ASN A 74 -24.39 -28.72 44.74
C ASN A 74 -23.62 -28.78 43.41
N GLY A 75 -22.42 -28.19 43.31
CA GLY A 75 -21.59 -28.28 42.10
C GLY A 75 -22.10 -27.49 40.90
N GLY A 76 -22.91 -26.45 41.11
CA GLY A 76 -23.20 -25.46 40.08
C GLY A 76 -22.07 -24.42 39.97
N VAL A 77 -22.15 -23.54 38.97
CA VAL A 77 -21.08 -22.58 38.67
C VAL A 77 -21.08 -21.43 39.67
N PRO A 78 -19.99 -21.22 40.43
CA PRO A 78 -19.99 -20.24 41.51
C PRO A 78 -19.93 -18.79 41.01
N CYS A 79 -19.61 -18.60 39.73
CA CYS A 79 -19.73 -17.33 39.02
C CYS A 79 -20.71 -17.47 37.84
N ALA A 80 -21.81 -16.73 37.83
CA ALA A 80 -22.78 -16.78 36.73
C ALA A 80 -23.55 -15.46 36.59
N PHE A 81 -24.17 -15.23 35.43
CA PHE A 81 -25.08 -14.12 35.23
C PHE A 81 -26.51 -14.51 35.65
N ALA A 82 -27.28 -13.54 36.16
CA ALA A 82 -28.73 -13.64 36.21
C ALA A 82 -29.29 -13.67 34.77
N VAL A 83 -30.45 -14.28 34.51
CA VAL A 83 -31.07 -14.26 33.17
C VAL A 83 -30.92 -12.87 32.54
N GLU A 84 -30.26 -12.77 31.38
CA GLU A 84 -30.42 -11.61 30.51
C GLU A 84 -31.89 -11.63 30.12
N GLU A 85 -32.67 -10.68 30.65
CA GLU A 85 -34.05 -10.51 30.20
C GLU A 85 -34.02 -10.37 28.69
N ALA A 86 -34.90 -11.10 28.00
CA ALA A 86 -34.98 -11.04 26.55
C ALA A 86 -35.01 -9.56 26.13
N PRO A 87 -34.15 -9.14 25.19
CA PRO A 87 -34.06 -7.73 24.82
C PRO A 87 -35.42 -7.23 24.37
N SER A 88 -35.73 -5.99 24.71
CA SER A 88 -36.97 -5.35 24.26
C SER A 88 -37.06 -5.38 22.74
N GLU A 89 -38.25 -5.61 22.19
CA GLU A 89 -38.50 -5.65 20.73
C GLU A 89 -37.94 -4.43 19.98
N GLU A 90 -37.96 -3.25 20.62
CA GLU A 90 -37.39 -2.01 20.08
C GLU A 90 -35.86 -2.08 19.88
N LYS A 91 -35.12 -2.64 20.86
CA LYS A 91 -33.67 -2.85 20.75
C LYS A 91 -33.30 -3.85 19.65
N CYS A 92 -34.19 -4.79 19.33
CA CYS A 92 -33.99 -5.74 18.24
C CYS A 92 -34.27 -5.12 16.88
N LYS A 93 -35.39 -4.40 16.74
CA LYS A 93 -35.78 -3.74 15.47
C LYS A 93 -34.80 -2.66 15.03
N ASN A 94 -34.10 -2.04 15.98
CA ASN A 94 -33.14 -0.96 15.69
C ASN A 94 -31.77 -1.46 15.20
N VAL A 95 -31.52 -2.77 15.13
CA VAL A 95 -30.29 -3.31 14.53
C VAL A 95 -30.59 -3.72 13.09
N ALA A 96 -30.15 -2.89 12.14
CA ALA A 96 -30.34 -3.21 10.73
C ALA A 96 -29.63 -4.52 10.37
N LYS A 97 -30.25 -5.33 9.51
CA LYS A 97 -29.75 -6.65 9.11
C LYS A 97 -28.25 -6.66 8.73
N PRO A 98 -27.73 -5.73 7.91
CA PRO A 98 -26.32 -5.73 7.54
C PRO A 98 -25.36 -5.39 8.68
N ALA A 99 -25.86 -4.74 9.74
CA ALA A 99 -25.08 -4.42 10.93
C ALA A 99 -25.27 -5.44 12.06
N ARG A 100 -26.03 -6.52 11.85
CA ARG A 100 -26.21 -7.56 12.88
C ARG A 100 -24.87 -8.21 13.21
N LEU A 101 -24.50 -8.11 14.48
CA LEU A 101 -23.37 -8.84 15.05
C LEU A 101 -23.89 -10.17 15.60
N ALA A 102 -23.25 -11.29 15.25
CA ALA A 102 -23.67 -12.60 15.75
C ALA A 102 -23.72 -12.62 17.29
N CYS A 103 -24.78 -13.21 17.85
CA CYS A 103 -25.00 -13.27 19.29
C CYS A 103 -23.81 -13.85 20.06
N ARG A 104 -23.19 -14.89 19.52
CA ARG A 104 -21.95 -15.46 20.04
C ARG A 104 -21.08 -15.79 18.85
N ASN A 105 -19.76 -15.90 19.06
CA ASN A 105 -18.85 -16.35 18.01
C ASN A 105 -19.38 -17.67 17.41
N PRO A 106 -19.80 -17.69 16.13
CA PRO A 106 -20.44 -18.86 15.52
C PRO A 106 -19.56 -20.12 15.57
N ARG A 107 -18.24 -19.93 15.64
CA ARG A 107 -17.27 -21.02 15.75
C ARG A 107 -17.34 -21.77 17.08
N PHE A 108 -17.71 -21.09 18.16
CA PHE A 108 -17.71 -21.64 19.52
C PHE A 108 -19.11 -21.76 20.13
N ALA A 109 -20.11 -21.13 19.51
CA ALA A 109 -21.50 -21.21 19.93
C ALA A 109 -22.10 -22.59 19.62
N SER A 110 -22.95 -23.10 20.51
CA SER A 110 -23.75 -24.29 20.21
C SER A 110 -24.78 -24.01 19.10
N ALA A 111 -25.04 -24.98 18.24
CA ALA A 111 -26.07 -24.88 17.19
C ALA A 111 -27.43 -24.41 17.72
N ALA A 112 -27.81 -24.84 18.94
CA ALA A 112 -29.05 -24.41 19.59
C ALA A 112 -29.12 -22.88 19.78
N VAL A 113 -28.04 -22.22 20.21
CA VAL A 113 -28.03 -20.75 20.39
C VAL A 113 -28.16 -20.02 19.04
N LEU A 114 -27.64 -20.62 17.96
CA LEU A 114 -27.66 -19.99 16.64
C LEU A 114 -29.00 -20.18 15.92
N GLU A 115 -29.68 -21.31 16.13
CA GLU A 115 -30.83 -21.73 15.32
C GLU A 115 -32.18 -21.70 16.07
N ASP A 116 -32.18 -21.71 17.41
CA ASP A 116 -33.39 -21.76 18.22
C ASP A 116 -33.68 -20.41 18.89
N ALA A 117 -34.90 -19.89 18.68
CA ALA A 117 -35.31 -18.58 19.16
C ALA A 117 -35.31 -18.48 20.69
N ASP A 118 -35.74 -19.53 21.39
CA ASP A 118 -35.79 -19.54 22.86
C ASP A 118 -34.39 -19.61 23.46
N ALA A 119 -33.47 -20.37 22.84
CA ALA A 119 -32.07 -20.43 23.22
C ALA A 119 -31.34 -19.10 22.95
N CYS A 120 -31.58 -18.48 21.81
CA CYS A 120 -31.05 -17.16 21.45
C CYS A 120 -31.52 -16.07 22.44
N ALA A 121 -32.83 -16.01 22.71
CA ALA A 121 -33.40 -15.07 23.67
C ALA A 121 -32.90 -15.33 25.11
N SER A 122 -32.71 -16.61 25.48
CA SER A 122 -32.11 -16.98 26.78
C SER A 122 -30.65 -16.57 26.91
N ALA A 123 -29.96 -16.33 25.79
CA ALA A 123 -28.61 -15.77 25.73
C ALA A 123 -28.59 -14.23 25.68
N GLY A 124 -29.75 -13.58 25.87
CA GLY A 124 -29.94 -12.12 25.86
C GLY A 124 -29.89 -11.48 24.48
N CYS A 125 -30.04 -12.29 23.43
CA CYS A 125 -29.92 -11.85 22.05
C CYS A 125 -31.29 -11.71 21.37
N CYS A 126 -31.27 -11.03 20.23
CA CYS A 126 -32.41 -10.89 19.34
C CYS A 126 -32.45 -12.03 18.34
N PHE A 127 -33.64 -12.53 18.03
CA PHE A 127 -33.85 -13.56 17.03
C PHE A 127 -34.88 -13.11 15.99
N GLU A 128 -34.46 -12.99 14.73
CA GLU A 128 -35.32 -12.56 13.62
C GLU A 128 -34.84 -13.17 12.30
N ASP A 129 -35.76 -13.63 11.45
CA ASP A 129 -35.48 -14.25 10.14
C ASP A 129 -34.50 -15.44 10.16
N GLY A 130 -34.40 -16.15 11.29
CA GLY A 130 -33.45 -17.25 11.49
C GLY A 130 -32.04 -16.79 11.90
N ASP A 131 -31.82 -15.49 12.07
CA ASP A 131 -30.57 -14.92 12.57
C ASP A 131 -30.65 -14.68 14.07
N CYS A 132 -29.67 -15.19 14.83
CA CYS A 132 -29.46 -14.84 16.24
C CYS A 132 -28.35 -13.78 16.40
N PHE A 133 -28.71 -12.57 16.82
CA PHE A 133 -27.82 -11.40 16.80
C PHE A 133 -27.89 -10.54 18.08
N GLN A 134 -26.86 -9.74 18.29
CA GLN A 134 -26.72 -8.85 19.44
C GLN A 134 -27.71 -7.68 19.38
N PRO A 135 -28.40 -7.33 20.48
CA PRO A 135 -29.26 -6.15 20.53
C PRO A 135 -28.46 -4.85 20.42
N MET A 136 -29.15 -3.75 20.12
CA MET A 136 -28.54 -2.42 20.12
C MET A 136 -27.94 -2.05 21.48
N SER A 137 -26.67 -1.63 21.50
CA SER A 137 -26.00 -1.13 22.71
C SER A 137 -26.25 0.37 22.90
N GLU A 138 -26.56 0.78 24.14
CA GLU A 138 -26.82 2.19 24.47
C GLU A 138 -25.53 3.00 24.71
N GLY A 139 -24.44 2.32 25.09
CA GLY A 139 -23.11 2.90 25.27
C GLY A 139 -22.90 3.71 26.54
N TYR A 140 -22.10 4.77 26.44
CA TYR A 140 -21.58 5.56 27.55
C TYR A 140 -22.28 6.92 27.69
N GLU A 141 -22.17 7.53 28.88
CA GLU A 141 -22.52 8.93 29.13
C GLU A 141 -21.26 9.77 29.42
N LEU A 142 -21.25 11.01 28.94
CA LEU A 142 -20.18 11.98 29.24
C LEU A 142 -20.43 12.64 30.60
N LEU A 143 -19.53 12.40 31.57
CA LEU A 143 -19.65 12.95 32.93
C LEU A 143 -18.98 14.32 33.07
N THR A 144 -17.79 14.46 32.50
CA THR A 144 -16.96 15.68 32.57
C THR A 144 -16.35 15.97 31.22
N LEU A 145 -16.16 17.25 30.93
CA LEU A 145 -15.46 17.73 29.74
C LEU A 145 -14.78 19.04 30.08
N ASP A 146 -13.46 19.01 30.13
CA ASP A 146 -12.60 20.15 30.39
C ASP A 146 -11.87 20.54 29.10
N GLU A 147 -11.86 21.84 28.79
CA GLU A 147 -11.07 22.38 27.68
C GLU A 147 -9.59 22.42 28.06
N THR A 148 -8.73 21.92 27.17
CA THR A 148 -7.27 21.98 27.29
C THR A 148 -6.71 23.04 26.36
N SER A 149 -5.40 23.32 26.43
CA SER A 149 -4.75 24.31 25.54
C SER A 149 -4.93 23.99 24.05
N ASN A 150 -5.04 22.71 23.69
CA ASN A 150 -5.10 22.24 22.30
C ASN A 150 -6.32 21.34 22.02
N GLY A 151 -7.36 21.36 22.86
CA GLY A 151 -8.53 20.53 22.64
C GLY A 151 -9.37 20.32 23.90
N TRP A 152 -9.75 19.06 24.17
CA TRP A 152 -10.65 18.69 25.27
C TRP A 152 -10.25 17.36 25.91
N ARG A 153 -10.52 17.22 27.21
CA ARG A 153 -10.39 15.98 27.96
C ARG A 153 -11.66 15.72 28.77
N GLY A 154 -12.13 14.48 28.82
CA GLY A 154 -13.36 14.14 29.53
C GLY A 154 -13.37 12.74 30.11
N THR A 155 -14.36 12.47 30.96
CA THR A 155 -14.60 11.13 31.53
C THR A 155 -15.93 10.59 31.04
N LEU A 156 -15.91 9.37 30.52
CA LEU A 156 -17.10 8.63 30.11
C LEU A 156 -17.43 7.55 31.13
N ALA A 157 -18.70 7.34 31.44
CA ALA A 157 -19.15 6.25 32.30
C ALA A 157 -20.16 5.36 31.60
N LEU A 158 -20.03 4.05 31.80
CA LEU A 158 -21.02 3.09 31.33
C LEU A 158 -22.31 3.25 32.15
N ARG A 159 -23.43 3.51 31.50
CA ARG A 159 -24.70 3.77 32.19
C ARG A 159 -25.20 2.53 32.94
N HIS A 160 -25.77 2.73 34.13
CA HIS A 160 -26.26 1.63 34.97
C HIS A 160 -27.31 0.75 34.25
N GLY A 161 -26.96 -0.50 33.95
CA GLY A 161 -27.83 -1.45 33.27
C GLY A 161 -27.55 -1.60 31.77
N ALA A 162 -26.73 -0.72 31.20
CA ALA A 162 -26.13 -0.93 29.88
C ALA A 162 -24.99 -1.96 30.01
N ARG A 163 -24.90 -2.85 29.03
CA ARG A 163 -23.83 -3.84 28.86
C ARG A 163 -23.54 -3.94 27.37
N GLY A 164 -22.29 -4.13 27.02
CA GLY A 164 -21.87 -4.45 25.66
C GLY A 164 -22.29 -5.87 25.23
N PRO A 165 -22.05 -6.22 23.97
CA PRO A 165 -22.47 -7.49 23.37
C PRO A 165 -21.93 -8.74 24.07
N PHE A 166 -20.68 -8.73 24.56
CA PHE A 166 -20.04 -9.92 25.13
C PHE A 166 -19.72 -9.76 26.62
N GLY A 167 -19.84 -8.55 27.16
CA GLY A 167 -19.52 -8.21 28.54
C GLY A 167 -18.03 -7.99 28.78
N ASN A 168 -17.67 -7.76 30.04
CA ASN A 168 -16.36 -7.20 30.42
C ASN A 168 -16.14 -5.77 29.88
N ASP A 169 -17.21 -4.97 29.90
CA ASP A 169 -17.16 -3.54 29.61
C ASP A 169 -16.24 -2.81 30.61
N VAL A 170 -15.51 -1.82 30.13
CA VAL A 170 -14.71 -0.94 30.98
C VAL A 170 -15.62 0.14 31.57
N PRO A 171 -15.83 0.20 32.91
CA PRO A 171 -16.88 1.05 33.48
C PRO A 171 -16.62 2.55 33.34
N LEU A 172 -15.35 2.97 33.25
CA LEU A 172 -14.93 4.36 33.10
C LEU A 172 -13.89 4.47 31.98
N LEU A 173 -14.06 5.43 31.09
CA LEU A 173 -13.10 5.71 30.01
C LEU A 173 -12.64 7.17 30.10
N GLU A 174 -11.43 7.42 29.59
CA GLU A 174 -10.92 8.76 29.35
C GLU A 174 -11.08 9.10 27.87
N LEU A 175 -11.67 10.27 27.60
CA LEU A 175 -11.76 10.89 26.28
C LEU A 175 -10.68 11.97 26.18
N ALA A 176 -9.90 11.94 25.11
CA ALA A 176 -9.01 13.04 24.74
C ALA A 176 -9.24 13.41 23.27
N VAL A 177 -9.64 14.66 23.02
CA VAL A 177 -9.77 15.21 21.67
C VAL A 177 -8.74 16.30 21.49
N VAL A 178 -7.82 16.13 20.55
CA VAL A 178 -6.66 17.00 20.35
C VAL A 178 -6.69 17.59 18.94
N ARG A 179 -6.52 18.90 18.83
CA ARG A 179 -6.24 19.60 17.57
C ARG A 179 -4.76 19.42 17.26
N GLU A 180 -4.44 18.51 16.33
CA GLU A 180 -3.06 18.23 15.92
C GLU A 180 -2.56 19.30 14.91
N SER A 181 -3.48 19.86 14.12
CA SER A 181 -3.24 21.00 13.22
C SER A 181 -4.55 21.74 12.90
N SER A 182 -4.49 22.76 12.04
CA SER A 182 -5.69 23.45 11.55
C SER A 182 -6.63 22.54 10.75
N SER A 183 -6.12 21.48 10.12
CA SER A 183 -6.86 20.55 9.26
C SER A 183 -7.02 19.13 9.84
N GLN A 184 -6.56 18.90 11.07
CA GLN A 184 -6.53 17.59 11.68
C GLN A 184 -6.96 17.60 13.15
N VAL A 185 -7.90 16.71 13.48
CA VAL A 185 -8.29 16.40 14.85
C VAL A 185 -8.06 14.93 15.15
N ARG A 186 -7.59 14.65 16.37
CA ARG A 186 -7.39 13.30 16.90
C ARG A 186 -8.34 13.06 18.06
N ILE A 187 -9.09 11.97 18.02
CA ILE A 187 -10.03 11.54 19.05
C ILE A 187 -9.51 10.23 19.64
N ARG A 188 -9.25 10.22 20.95
CA ARG A 188 -8.75 9.06 21.67
C ARG A 188 -9.71 8.68 22.78
N ILE A 189 -10.01 7.39 22.90
CA ILE A 189 -10.78 6.81 24.00
C ILE A 189 -9.98 5.66 24.58
N THR A 190 -9.63 5.78 25.87
CA THR A 190 -8.72 4.86 26.57
C THR A 190 -9.27 4.44 27.93
N ASP A 191 -8.77 3.33 28.47
CA ASP A 191 -9.02 2.92 29.86
C ASP A 191 -8.02 3.67 30.78
N PRO A 192 -8.49 4.57 31.67
CA PRO A 192 -7.61 5.33 32.57
C PRO A 192 -7.09 4.51 33.74
N ALA A 193 -7.71 3.37 34.06
CA ALA A 193 -7.31 2.51 35.16
C ALA A 193 -6.23 1.50 34.75
N PHE A 194 -6.30 1.02 33.51
CA PHE A 194 -5.38 0.01 32.98
C PHE A 194 -4.86 0.39 31.59
N PRO A 195 -3.54 0.56 31.42
CA PRO A 195 -2.95 0.76 30.11
C PRO A 195 -3.30 -0.41 29.18
N ARG A 196 -3.83 -0.09 28.00
CA ARG A 196 -4.13 -1.07 26.95
C ARG A 196 -3.10 -0.99 25.84
N TYR A 197 -3.08 -2.00 24.97
CA TYR A 197 -2.21 -1.98 23.79
C TYR A 197 -2.52 -0.77 22.90
N GLU A 198 -1.46 -0.07 22.50
CA GLU A 198 -1.49 0.99 21.51
C GLU A 198 -0.45 0.68 20.44
N VAL A 199 -0.74 1.03 19.18
CA VAL A 199 0.18 0.81 18.06
C VAL A 199 1.48 1.58 18.31
N PRO A 200 2.65 0.94 18.35
CA PRO A 200 3.91 1.62 18.60
C PRO A 200 4.35 2.46 17.37
N ASP A 201 4.44 3.79 17.54
CA ASP A 201 4.85 4.87 16.61
C ASP A 201 5.15 4.51 15.12
N LEU A 202 4.40 5.09 14.17
CA LEU A 202 4.64 4.91 12.72
C LEU A 202 4.49 6.21 11.92
N PRO A 203 5.59 6.90 11.61
CA PRO A 203 5.86 8.11 12.40
C PRO A 203 4.63 8.90 12.87
N VAL A 204 4.04 8.54 14.01
CA VAL A 204 3.26 9.52 14.78
C VAL A 204 3.98 9.81 16.09
N ARG A 205 4.73 10.91 16.13
CA ARG A 205 5.12 11.67 17.35
C ARG A 205 5.38 13.12 16.91
N ARG A 206 4.83 14.19 17.52
CA ARG A 206 4.04 14.44 18.74
C ARG A 206 3.52 15.91 18.70
N ALA A 207 2.62 16.29 19.63
CA ALA A 207 2.73 17.60 20.28
C ALA A 207 3.76 17.56 21.42
N ASN A 208 4.76 18.45 21.39
CA ASN A 208 5.39 18.91 22.65
C ASN A 208 4.32 19.71 23.39
N ASP A 209 4.20 19.56 24.71
CA ASP A 209 3.34 20.39 25.59
C ASP A 209 3.75 21.89 25.61
N GLY A 210 4.48 22.40 24.60
CA GLY A 210 5.11 23.72 24.63
C GLY A 210 5.20 24.51 23.32
N GLU A 211 4.85 23.96 22.16
CA GLU A 211 4.89 24.71 20.88
C GLU A 211 3.79 24.19 19.95
N GLY A 212 2.68 24.92 19.83
CA GLY A 212 1.56 24.54 18.96
C GLY A 212 0.23 25.24 19.24
N ASP A 213 0.23 26.45 19.81
CA ASP A 213 -0.85 27.41 19.59
C ASP A 213 -0.34 28.41 18.54
N THR A 214 -0.26 27.97 17.29
CA THR A 214 -0.37 28.94 16.20
C THR A 214 -1.82 29.37 16.27
N GLY A 215 -2.12 30.61 16.68
CA GLY A 215 -3.49 31.13 16.79
C GLY A 215 -4.25 31.22 15.45
N GLU A 216 -4.01 30.30 14.53
CA GLU A 216 -4.77 30.01 13.33
C GLU A 216 -6.03 29.21 13.70
N GLU A 217 -7.15 29.65 13.16
CA GLU A 217 -8.45 29.01 13.37
C GLU A 217 -8.48 27.67 12.61
N SER A 218 -9.05 26.63 13.23
CA SER A 218 -9.16 25.31 12.60
C SER A 218 -10.19 25.30 11.46
N ASP A 219 -10.00 24.45 10.45
CA ASP A 219 -10.95 24.24 9.34
C ASP A 219 -12.22 23.48 9.76
N PHE A 220 -12.23 22.98 11.00
CA PHE A 220 -13.28 22.15 11.58
C PHE A 220 -13.75 22.67 12.94
N GLU A 221 -14.92 22.22 13.35
CA GLU A 221 -15.50 22.40 14.69
C GLU A 221 -15.80 21.04 15.31
N VAL A 222 -15.67 20.94 16.63
CA VAL A 222 -15.91 19.71 17.39
C VAL A 222 -17.11 19.91 18.32
N HIS A 223 -18.04 18.97 18.28
CA HIS A 223 -19.27 18.95 19.07
C HIS A 223 -19.34 17.66 19.90
N PHE A 224 -19.96 17.73 21.07
CA PHE A 224 -20.07 16.61 22.01
C PHE A 224 -21.53 16.36 22.39
N THR A 225 -22.00 15.13 22.21
CA THR A 225 -23.31 14.69 22.70
C THR A 225 -23.12 13.99 24.04
N PRO A 226 -23.79 14.43 25.14
CA PRO A 226 -23.58 13.80 26.44
C PRO A 226 -24.21 12.41 26.58
N TRP A 227 -25.39 12.19 25.99
CA TRP A 227 -26.11 10.91 26.05
C TRP A 227 -27.07 10.70 24.87
N PRO A 228 -27.04 9.53 24.20
CA PRO A 228 -25.91 8.61 24.16
C PRO A 228 -24.62 9.33 23.74
N PHE A 229 -23.49 8.97 24.33
CA PHE A 229 -22.24 9.69 24.06
C PHE A 229 -21.84 9.62 22.59
N GLY A 230 -21.40 10.75 22.03
CA GLY A 230 -20.81 10.84 20.70
C GLY A 230 -19.97 12.09 20.54
N VAL A 231 -18.98 12.02 19.63
CA VAL A 231 -18.18 13.17 19.17
C VAL A 231 -18.53 13.41 17.71
N ALA A 232 -18.80 14.66 17.36
CA ALA A 232 -19.01 15.07 15.99
C ALA A 232 -17.97 16.12 15.57
N VAL A 233 -17.51 16.02 14.33
CA VAL A 233 -16.58 16.94 13.68
C VAL A 233 -17.26 17.43 12.42
N THR A 234 -17.36 18.75 12.28
CA THR A 234 -17.97 19.41 11.11
C THR A 234 -16.99 20.37 10.47
N ARG A 235 -17.04 20.52 9.14
CA ARG A 235 -16.29 21.56 8.44
C ARG A 235 -16.81 22.93 8.87
N ARG A 236 -15.93 23.81 9.34
CA ARG A 236 -16.30 25.12 9.90
C ARG A 236 -17.07 25.99 8.90
N HIS A 237 -16.66 26.00 7.64
CA HIS A 237 -17.20 26.94 6.65
C HIS A 237 -18.54 26.51 6.04
N SER A 238 -18.76 25.20 5.86
CA SER A 238 -19.97 24.67 5.24
C SER A 238 -20.94 24.02 6.23
N GLY A 239 -20.49 23.64 7.43
CA GLY A 239 -21.24 22.81 8.37
C GLY A 239 -21.33 21.34 7.96
N GLU A 240 -20.63 20.94 6.89
CA GLU A 240 -20.57 19.57 6.38
C GLU A 240 -20.04 18.60 7.44
N LEU A 241 -20.64 17.41 7.51
CA LEU A 241 -20.28 16.40 8.49
C LEU A 241 -19.02 15.64 8.06
N LEU A 242 -18.00 15.60 8.92
CA LEU A 242 -16.74 14.88 8.67
C LEU A 242 -16.62 13.59 9.50
N PHE A 243 -17.24 13.58 10.69
CA PHE A 243 -17.31 12.43 11.58
C PHE A 243 -18.43 12.67 12.59
N ASN A 244 -19.29 11.70 12.88
CA ASN A 244 -20.25 11.80 13.98
C ASN A 244 -20.58 10.43 14.55
N SER A 245 -20.06 10.16 15.75
CA SER A 245 -20.32 8.91 16.47
C SER A 245 -21.57 8.90 17.33
N THR A 246 -22.39 9.95 17.28
CA THR A 246 -23.65 10.02 18.01
C THR A 246 -24.71 9.12 17.35
N PRO A 247 -25.26 8.10 18.05
CA PRO A 247 -26.37 7.32 17.54
C PRO A 247 -27.63 8.18 17.31
N PRO A 248 -28.36 7.99 16.20
CA PRO A 248 -29.62 8.71 15.97
C PRO A 248 -30.73 8.24 16.96
N THR A 249 -31.46 9.18 17.57
CA THR A 249 -32.37 8.91 18.71
C THR A 249 -33.88 9.08 18.45
N GLU A 250 -34.34 9.40 17.23
CA GLU A 250 -35.78 9.64 16.95
C GLU A 250 -36.39 8.73 15.85
N LYS A 251 -37.73 8.58 15.91
CA LYS A 251 -38.66 7.82 15.03
C LYS A 251 -38.55 8.04 13.51
N ALA A 252 -37.59 8.83 13.03
CA ALA A 252 -37.21 8.88 11.62
C ALA A 252 -36.34 7.68 11.19
N ALA A 253 -35.88 6.87 12.15
CA ALA A 253 -34.95 5.76 11.96
C ALA A 253 -35.63 4.40 11.71
N GLU A 254 -36.57 4.31 10.77
CA GLU A 254 -36.82 3.00 10.14
C GLU A 254 -35.58 2.67 9.28
N GLY A 255 -34.61 1.97 9.86
CA GLY A 255 -33.40 1.47 9.18
C GLY A 255 -32.10 2.24 9.45
N ALA A 256 -32.14 3.46 10.00
CA ALA A 256 -30.99 4.38 10.06
C ALA A 256 -30.10 4.30 11.33
N SER A 257 -30.17 3.22 12.10
CA SER A 257 -29.63 3.16 13.47
C SER A 257 -28.39 2.26 13.61
N PHE A 258 -27.44 2.70 14.45
CA PHE A 258 -26.23 1.98 14.87
C PHE A 258 -26.01 2.11 16.38
N SER A 259 -25.25 1.21 16.98
CA SER A 259 -25.00 1.15 18.43
C SER A 259 -24.29 2.40 18.98
N GLY A 260 -24.55 2.74 20.24
CA GLY A 260 -23.63 3.60 21.00
C GLY A 260 -22.26 2.95 21.18
N LEU A 261 -21.28 3.75 21.60
CA LEU A 261 -19.91 3.30 21.88
C LEU A 261 -19.88 2.02 22.74
N VAL A 262 -19.19 0.99 22.26
CA VAL A 262 -18.89 -0.23 23.02
C VAL A 262 -17.40 -0.31 23.27
N PHE A 263 -17.01 -0.58 24.52
CA PHE A 263 -15.61 -0.70 24.92
C PHE A 263 -15.43 -1.83 25.92
N GLU A 264 -15.17 -3.03 25.40
CA GLU A 264 -14.88 -4.25 26.16
C GLU A 264 -13.41 -4.67 25.99
N ASN A 265 -12.96 -5.64 26.78
CA ASN A 265 -11.57 -6.09 26.72
C ASN A 265 -11.16 -6.68 25.36
N GLN A 266 -12.05 -7.42 24.68
CA GLN A 266 -11.79 -8.06 23.38
C GLN A 266 -12.81 -7.67 22.29
N PHE A 267 -13.52 -6.56 22.48
CA PHE A 267 -14.46 -6.03 21.50
C PHE A 267 -14.65 -4.52 21.69
N LEU A 268 -14.29 -3.75 20.68
CA LEU A 268 -14.54 -2.30 20.63
C LEU A 268 -15.42 -2.03 19.42
N GLU A 269 -16.48 -1.25 19.58
CA GLU A 269 -17.34 -0.81 18.48
C GLU A 269 -17.53 0.71 18.54
N ILE A 270 -17.26 1.37 17.41
CA ILE A 270 -17.60 2.78 17.20
C ILE A 270 -18.05 2.95 15.76
N SER A 271 -19.11 3.72 15.58
CA SER A 271 -19.65 4.07 14.27
C SER A 271 -19.48 5.55 14.00
N THR A 272 -19.54 5.92 12.72
CA THR A 272 -19.79 7.29 12.29
C THR A 272 -20.96 7.32 11.31
N GLN A 273 -21.78 8.35 11.39
CA GLN A 273 -22.78 8.65 10.38
C GLN A 273 -22.10 8.96 9.03
N LEU A 274 -22.73 8.52 7.95
CA LEU A 274 -22.37 8.85 6.58
C LEU A 274 -23.46 9.69 5.94
N THR A 275 -23.06 10.64 5.11
CA THR A 275 -23.95 11.46 4.28
C THR A 275 -23.95 10.92 2.86
N ALA A 276 -25.12 10.52 2.37
CA ALA A 276 -25.34 10.24 0.96
C ALA A 276 -26.26 11.31 0.38
N SER A 277 -25.93 11.80 -0.81
CA SER A 277 -26.80 12.70 -1.58
C SER A 277 -28.16 12.04 -1.87
N GLU A 278 -29.23 12.84 -1.98
CA GLU A 278 -30.54 12.31 -2.41
C GLU A 278 -30.48 11.71 -3.83
N GLU A 279 -29.51 12.14 -4.64
CA GLU A 279 -29.33 11.67 -6.01
C GLU A 279 -28.48 10.39 -6.13
N ASP A 280 -27.70 10.05 -5.10
CA ASP A 280 -26.79 8.90 -5.12
C ASP A 280 -27.34 7.75 -4.24
N ASP A 281 -27.25 6.52 -4.75
CA ASP A 281 -27.72 5.33 -4.02
C ASP A 281 -26.84 4.94 -2.81
N GLN A 282 -25.62 5.48 -2.74
CA GLN A 282 -24.61 5.18 -1.70
C GLN A 282 -23.58 6.33 -1.59
N PRO A 283 -22.97 6.55 -0.40
CA PRO A 283 -21.87 7.51 -0.24
C PRO A 283 -20.65 7.14 -1.12
N ILE A 284 -19.76 8.11 -1.34
CA ILE A 284 -18.60 7.94 -2.21
C ILE A 284 -17.37 7.73 -1.34
N LEU A 285 -17.05 6.46 -1.11
CA LEU A 285 -16.00 6.04 -0.19
C LEU A 285 -14.86 5.34 -0.94
N TYR A 286 -13.62 5.57 -0.49
CA TYR A 286 -12.41 4.91 -0.97
C TYR A 286 -11.54 4.49 0.22
N GLY A 287 -10.69 3.47 0.05
CA GLY A 287 -9.75 3.02 1.09
C GLY A 287 -9.98 1.56 1.52
N LEU A 288 -9.76 1.29 2.81
CA LEU A 288 -9.83 -0.02 3.46
C LEU A 288 -9.07 -1.11 2.69
N GLY A 289 -7.78 -0.87 2.43
CA GLY A 289 -6.88 -1.86 1.84
C GLY A 289 -6.27 -2.80 2.90
N GLU A 290 -5.70 -3.94 2.52
CA GLU A 290 -5.57 -4.43 1.16
C GLU A 290 -6.74 -5.34 0.76
N ARG A 291 -7.32 -5.08 -0.42
CA ARG A 291 -8.38 -5.91 -1.01
C ARG A 291 -8.26 -5.93 -2.52
N LEU A 292 -8.62 -7.06 -3.12
CA LEU A 292 -8.69 -7.18 -4.58
C LEU A 292 -10.11 -6.93 -5.05
N GLY A 293 -10.41 -5.70 -5.47
CA GLY A 293 -11.76 -5.31 -5.86
C GLY A 293 -11.84 -3.95 -6.53
N SER A 294 -13.06 -3.43 -6.63
CA SER A 294 -13.35 -2.05 -7.03
C SER A 294 -12.61 -1.06 -6.12
N ALA A 295 -12.06 0.02 -6.69
CA ALA A 295 -11.37 1.04 -5.91
C ALA A 295 -12.34 1.75 -4.95
N ARG A 296 -13.58 1.97 -5.41
CA ARG A 296 -14.68 2.49 -4.59
C ARG A 296 -15.15 1.41 -3.60
N LEU A 297 -15.40 1.82 -2.37
CA LEU A 297 -16.07 1.00 -1.36
C LEU A 297 -17.57 1.00 -1.65
N ARG A 298 -18.20 -0.17 -1.51
CA ARG A 298 -19.65 -0.27 -1.59
C ARG A 298 -20.23 -0.05 -0.19
N ALA A 299 -21.28 0.76 -0.12
CA ALA A 299 -21.90 1.19 1.12
C ALA A 299 -23.40 1.44 0.87
N ASP A 300 -24.14 0.43 0.41
CA ASP A 300 -25.57 0.56 0.16
C ASP A 300 -26.42 0.07 1.35
N GLU A 301 -27.75 0.03 1.21
CA GLU A 301 -28.66 -0.46 2.24
C GLU A 301 -28.46 -1.95 2.58
N GLY A 302 -27.89 -2.73 1.66
CA GLY A 302 -27.53 -4.12 1.90
C GLY A 302 -26.27 -4.28 2.75
N GLY A 303 -25.52 -3.19 2.97
CA GLY A 303 -24.23 -3.17 3.63
C GLY A 303 -23.14 -3.96 2.90
N ASP A 304 -21.91 -3.72 3.33
CA ASP A 304 -20.71 -4.42 2.88
C ASP A 304 -19.71 -4.58 4.02
N LEU A 305 -18.93 -5.65 4.02
CA LEU A 305 -18.06 -6.04 5.14
C LEU A 305 -16.59 -6.10 4.71
N TYR A 306 -15.76 -5.28 5.36
CA TYR A 306 -14.33 -5.19 5.09
C TYR A 306 -13.50 -5.72 6.28
N PRO A 307 -13.18 -7.03 6.34
CA PRO A 307 -12.30 -7.58 7.37
C PRO A 307 -10.84 -7.19 7.12
N MET A 308 -10.10 -6.86 8.18
CA MET A 308 -8.71 -6.41 8.11
C MET A 308 -7.85 -7.19 9.11
N PHE A 309 -7.00 -8.05 8.57
CA PHE A 309 -6.01 -8.84 9.28
C PHE A 309 -5.01 -9.40 8.27
N ALA A 310 -3.72 -9.13 8.40
CA ALA A 310 -2.72 -9.50 7.39
C ALA A 310 -2.73 -11.02 7.12
N ARG A 311 -2.75 -11.44 5.86
CA ARG A 311 -2.97 -12.83 5.53
C ARG A 311 -2.42 -13.23 4.17
N ALA A 312 -1.72 -14.36 4.14
CA ALA A 312 -1.46 -15.11 2.92
C ALA A 312 -2.66 -16.03 2.66
N PRO A 313 -3.46 -15.81 1.60
CA PRO A 313 -4.59 -16.67 1.30
C PRO A 313 -4.12 -18.06 0.85
N ASN A 314 -4.86 -19.12 1.24
CA ASN A 314 -4.51 -20.51 0.92
C ASN A 314 -4.86 -20.90 -0.54
N ALA A 315 -5.64 -20.07 -1.24
CA ALA A 315 -6.03 -20.21 -2.64
C ALA A 315 -6.02 -18.84 -3.31
N SER A 316 -6.28 -18.78 -4.63
CA SER A 316 -6.23 -17.53 -5.40
C SER A 316 -6.85 -16.35 -4.66
N ALA A 317 -6.08 -15.27 -4.48
CA ALA A 317 -6.48 -14.06 -3.74
C ALA A 317 -7.94 -13.73 -4.07
N PRO A 318 -8.87 -13.97 -3.13
CA PRO A 318 -10.29 -13.89 -3.44
C PRO A 318 -10.62 -12.45 -3.80
N VAL A 319 -11.40 -12.27 -4.87
CA VAL A 319 -11.98 -10.98 -5.18
C VAL A 319 -12.94 -10.62 -4.05
N HIS A 320 -12.91 -9.37 -3.60
CA HIS A 320 -13.79 -8.88 -2.55
C HIS A 320 -15.26 -9.20 -2.82
N SER A 321 -15.96 -9.63 -1.77
CA SER A 321 -17.37 -10.01 -1.82
C SER A 321 -18.15 -9.38 -0.67
N ARG A 322 -19.47 -9.20 -0.84
CA ARG A 322 -20.34 -8.56 0.16
C ARG A 322 -20.32 -9.22 1.53
N SER A 323 -20.12 -10.54 1.55
CA SER A 323 -20.07 -11.34 2.78
C SER A 323 -18.73 -11.20 3.52
N GLY A 324 -17.78 -10.41 3.00
CA GLY A 324 -16.40 -10.36 3.47
C GLY A 324 -15.65 -11.67 3.14
N GLY A 325 -14.48 -11.85 3.76
CA GLY A 325 -13.66 -13.07 3.64
C GLY A 325 -12.40 -12.95 2.78
N ASP A 326 -11.99 -11.72 2.46
CA ASP A 326 -10.92 -11.41 1.51
C ASP A 326 -9.77 -10.61 2.13
N ASN A 327 -9.53 -10.71 3.43
CA ASN A 327 -8.35 -10.09 4.02
C ASN A 327 -7.07 -10.63 3.35
N LEU A 328 -6.31 -9.73 2.72
CA LEU A 328 -5.08 -10.02 1.99
C LEU A 328 -3.85 -9.64 2.85
N TYR A 329 -2.74 -9.28 2.21
CA TYR A 329 -1.45 -9.18 2.86
C TYR A 329 -1.31 -7.94 3.75
N GLY A 330 -1.94 -6.82 3.37
CA GLY A 330 -1.86 -5.55 4.06
C GLY A 330 -3.10 -5.12 4.87
N VAL A 331 -2.88 -4.26 5.87
CA VAL A 331 -3.93 -3.67 6.74
C VAL A 331 -3.79 -2.14 6.78
N HIS A 332 -4.75 -1.43 6.19
CA HIS A 332 -4.77 0.03 6.06
C HIS A 332 -6.14 0.60 6.44
N PRO A 333 -6.42 0.79 7.74
CA PRO A 333 -7.73 1.24 8.27
C PRO A 333 -7.98 2.74 8.07
N PHE A 334 -7.88 3.18 6.81
CA PHE A 334 -8.11 4.55 6.35
C PHE A 334 -9.24 4.57 5.31
N VAL A 335 -10.13 5.55 5.46
CA VAL A 335 -11.21 5.85 4.53
C VAL A 335 -11.11 7.30 4.09
N LEU A 336 -11.30 7.53 2.80
CA LEU A 336 -11.52 8.84 2.21
C LEU A 336 -12.97 8.89 1.71
N GLN A 337 -13.70 9.92 2.13
CA GLN A 337 -15.04 10.22 1.63
C GLN A 337 -14.98 11.45 0.73
N LEU A 338 -15.59 11.32 -0.44
CA LEU A 338 -15.83 12.43 -1.36
C LEU A 338 -17.29 12.87 -1.21
N GLU A 339 -17.52 14.16 -0.95
CA GLU A 339 -18.86 14.72 -0.86
C GLU A 339 -19.44 15.02 -2.24
N ASP A 340 -20.77 14.89 -2.34
CA ASP A 340 -21.51 15.31 -3.53
C ASP A 340 -21.86 16.80 -3.42
N GLY A 341 -21.54 17.60 -4.45
CA GLY A 341 -21.82 19.04 -4.47
C GLY A 341 -20.91 19.79 -5.45
N GLN A 342 -21.16 21.08 -5.66
CA GLN A 342 -20.38 21.93 -6.59
C GLN A 342 -18.93 22.19 -6.16
N SER A 343 -18.52 21.75 -4.96
CA SER A 343 -17.21 22.04 -4.38
C SER A 343 -16.24 20.85 -4.37
N GLY A 344 -16.68 19.64 -4.70
CA GLY A 344 -15.81 18.45 -4.77
C GLY A 344 -15.03 18.16 -3.49
N ASN A 345 -15.57 18.53 -2.32
CA ASN A 345 -14.89 18.40 -1.04
C ASN A 345 -14.64 16.94 -0.67
N ALA A 346 -13.56 16.69 0.03
CA ALA A 346 -13.20 15.41 0.59
C ALA A 346 -12.77 15.55 2.06
N HIS A 347 -12.88 14.44 2.78
CA HIS A 347 -12.33 14.29 4.12
C HIS A 347 -11.85 12.84 4.33
N GLY A 348 -11.05 12.63 5.36
CA GLY A 348 -10.48 11.32 5.67
C GLY A 348 -10.67 10.92 7.12
N ILE A 349 -10.81 9.61 7.36
CA ILE A 349 -10.90 8.99 8.68
C ILE A 349 -9.86 7.87 8.75
N PHE A 350 -8.97 7.95 9.73
CA PHE A 350 -7.96 6.91 9.99
C PHE A 350 -8.13 6.37 11.41
N MET A 351 -8.37 5.07 11.52
CA MET A 351 -8.41 4.34 12.79
C MET A 351 -7.03 3.70 13.05
N LEU A 352 -6.24 4.26 13.96
CA LEU A 352 -4.93 3.71 14.30
C LEU A 352 -5.08 2.48 15.22
N SER A 353 -5.23 1.30 14.61
CA SER A 353 -5.19 0.01 15.31
C SER A 353 -4.59 -1.08 14.43
N SER A 354 -3.86 -2.02 15.04
CA SER A 354 -3.29 -3.20 14.36
C SER A 354 -3.95 -4.51 14.76
N ASN A 355 -4.88 -4.48 15.72
CA ASN A 355 -5.70 -5.63 16.08
C ASN A 355 -6.55 -6.06 14.88
N ALA A 356 -6.95 -7.33 14.86
CA ALA A 356 -7.93 -7.80 13.90
C ALA A 356 -9.20 -6.94 14.00
N MET A 357 -9.71 -6.49 12.87
CA MET A 357 -10.90 -5.64 12.83
C MET A 357 -11.77 -5.94 11.61
N GLU A 358 -13.02 -5.51 11.64
CA GLU A 358 -13.85 -5.35 10.45
C GLU A 358 -14.44 -3.94 10.42
N VAL A 359 -14.72 -3.48 9.20
CA VAL A 359 -15.47 -2.26 8.96
C VAL A 359 -16.73 -2.62 8.18
N VAL A 360 -17.89 -2.31 8.75
CA VAL A 360 -19.20 -2.47 8.10
C VAL A 360 -19.56 -1.14 7.45
N ALA A 361 -19.63 -1.11 6.12
CA ALA A 361 -20.02 0.08 5.37
C ALA A 361 -21.48 -0.06 4.92
N ARG A 362 -22.33 0.87 5.35
CA ARG A 362 -23.73 0.98 4.96
C ARG A 362 -23.98 2.35 4.34
N ARG A 363 -25.17 2.55 3.76
CA ARG A 363 -25.57 3.84 3.21
C ARG A 363 -25.49 4.99 4.22
N ASP A 364 -25.79 4.70 5.47
CA ASP A 364 -26.00 5.69 6.54
C ASP A 364 -24.90 5.68 7.61
N ALA A 365 -24.05 4.66 7.64
CA ALA A 365 -23.05 4.50 8.70
C ALA A 365 -21.83 3.69 8.26
N LEU A 366 -20.68 4.03 8.86
CA LEU A 366 -19.47 3.24 8.84
C LEU A 366 -19.17 2.76 10.27
N THR A 367 -19.18 1.45 10.50
CA THR A 367 -19.00 0.86 11.83
C THR A 367 -17.68 0.11 11.91
N TYR A 368 -16.80 0.51 12.82
CA TYR A 368 -15.54 -0.16 13.13
C TYR A 368 -15.75 -1.13 14.29
N ARG A 369 -15.33 -2.38 14.11
CA ARG A 369 -15.33 -3.41 15.16
C ARG A 369 -13.95 -4.01 15.30
N LEU A 370 -13.33 -3.79 16.45
CA LEU A 370 -11.96 -4.20 16.73
C LEU A 370 -11.96 -5.27 17.82
N THR A 371 -11.01 -6.19 17.75
CA THR A 371 -10.89 -7.24 18.77
C THR A 371 -10.05 -6.81 19.99
N GLY A 372 -9.50 -5.59 20.02
CA GLY A 372 -8.63 -5.15 21.12
C GLY A 372 -8.03 -3.77 20.92
N GLY A 373 -7.11 -3.40 21.81
CA GLY A 373 -6.41 -2.10 21.78
C GLY A 373 -7.24 -0.96 22.36
N VAL A 374 -7.11 0.23 21.77
CA VAL A 374 -7.85 1.46 22.10
C VAL A 374 -8.53 2.02 20.84
N LEU A 375 -9.40 3.03 21.01
CA LEU A 375 -9.89 3.82 19.87
C LEU A 375 -9.02 5.06 19.72
N ASP A 376 -8.31 5.14 18.60
CA ASP A 376 -7.42 6.27 18.26
C ASP A 376 -7.69 6.69 16.82
N ILE A 377 -8.45 7.77 16.66
CA ILE A 377 -9.08 8.16 15.40
C ILE A 377 -8.53 9.51 14.97
N PHE A 378 -8.08 9.61 13.74
CA PHE A 378 -7.74 10.88 13.09
C PHE A 378 -8.81 11.23 12.07
N VAL A 379 -9.24 12.49 12.09
CA VAL A 379 -10.13 13.07 11.09
C VAL A 379 -9.38 14.18 10.36
N PHE A 380 -9.36 14.10 9.04
CA PHE A 380 -8.64 14.98 8.12
C PHE A 380 -9.64 15.81 7.32
N SER A 381 -9.54 17.14 7.36
CA SER A 381 -10.55 18.03 6.77
C SER A 381 -10.44 18.18 5.24
N GLY A 382 -9.34 17.80 4.59
CA GLY A 382 -9.14 18.02 3.15
C GLY A 382 -8.80 19.49 2.81
N PRO A 383 -9.39 20.13 1.79
CA PRO A 383 -10.67 19.80 1.16
C PRO A 383 -10.60 18.97 -0.12
N THR A 384 -9.44 18.78 -0.78
CA THR A 384 -9.38 17.92 -1.97
C THR A 384 -8.96 16.49 -1.61
N PRO A 385 -9.25 15.47 -2.46
CA PRO A 385 -8.74 14.12 -2.23
C PRO A 385 -7.22 14.05 -2.08
N GLN A 386 -6.49 14.91 -2.80
CA GLN A 386 -5.04 15.02 -2.65
C GLN A 386 -4.68 15.52 -1.24
N ASP A 387 -5.27 16.63 -0.77
CA ASP A 387 -4.99 17.18 0.57
C ASP A 387 -5.22 16.15 1.68
N VAL A 388 -6.29 15.37 1.58
CA VAL A 388 -6.60 14.31 2.56
C VAL A 388 -5.47 13.26 2.61
N ILE A 389 -4.94 12.84 1.45
CA ILE A 389 -3.83 11.87 1.38
C ILE A 389 -2.52 12.49 1.89
N GLU A 390 -2.27 13.76 1.59
CA GLU A 390 -1.10 14.49 2.09
C GLU A 390 -1.14 14.63 3.62
N GLN A 391 -2.33 14.91 4.19
CA GLN A 391 -2.58 14.96 5.63
C GLN A 391 -2.39 13.58 6.28
N TYR A 392 -2.96 12.52 5.69
CA TYR A 392 -2.81 11.14 6.14
C TYR A 392 -1.34 10.68 6.13
N THR A 393 -0.63 10.87 5.03
CA THR A 393 0.79 10.49 4.91
C THR A 393 1.74 11.39 5.71
N GLY A 394 1.33 12.62 6.04
CA GLY A 394 2.02 13.45 7.03
C GLY A 394 2.08 12.80 8.41
N ILE A 395 1.11 11.94 8.72
CA ILE A 395 0.97 11.22 9.99
C ILE A 395 1.53 9.81 9.90
N VAL A 396 1.21 9.05 8.86
CA VAL A 396 1.73 7.67 8.76
C VAL A 396 3.11 7.59 8.11
N GLY A 397 3.67 8.73 7.71
CA GLY A 397 4.98 8.84 7.07
C GLY A 397 4.91 8.92 5.56
N ARG A 398 5.63 9.90 5.01
CA ARG A 398 5.68 10.12 3.57
C ARG A 398 6.39 8.96 2.84
N PRO A 399 5.95 8.62 1.62
CA PRO A 399 6.58 7.58 0.81
C PRO A 399 8.09 7.74 0.63
N ALA A 400 8.81 6.62 0.57
CA ALA A 400 10.22 6.61 0.21
C ALA A 400 10.41 7.01 -1.27
N MET A 401 11.45 7.80 -1.54
CA MET A 401 11.89 8.04 -2.90
C MET A 401 12.59 6.78 -3.45
N PRO A 402 12.10 6.15 -4.53
CA PRO A 402 12.76 4.98 -5.11
C PRO A 402 14.06 5.38 -5.82
N PRO A 403 15.03 4.46 -5.99
CA PRO A 403 16.10 4.69 -6.94
C PRO A 403 15.53 4.70 -8.36
N TYR A 404 16.08 5.52 -9.26
CA TYR A 404 15.54 5.72 -10.61
C TYR A 404 15.43 4.41 -11.40
N TRP A 405 16.39 3.49 -11.23
CA TRP A 405 16.40 2.19 -11.90
C TRP A 405 15.22 1.29 -11.51
N ALA A 406 14.64 1.49 -10.32
CA ALA A 406 13.47 0.73 -9.88
C ALA A 406 12.20 1.09 -10.68
N LEU A 407 12.19 2.20 -11.41
CA LEU A 407 11.09 2.52 -12.33
C LEU A 407 11.21 1.77 -13.67
N GLY A 408 12.32 1.07 -13.94
CA GLY A 408 12.55 0.30 -15.16
C GLY A 408 11.64 -0.92 -15.30
N TYR A 409 11.97 -1.81 -16.22
CA TYR A 409 11.29 -3.10 -16.38
C TYR A 409 12.02 -4.20 -15.62
N HIS A 410 11.24 -5.01 -14.89
CA HIS A 410 11.73 -6.04 -13.99
C HIS A 410 11.29 -7.42 -14.51
N VAL A 411 12.21 -8.38 -14.55
CA VAL A 411 11.91 -9.76 -14.96
C VAL A 411 12.32 -10.71 -13.84
N GLY A 412 11.41 -11.60 -13.47
CA GLY A 412 11.66 -12.70 -12.55
C GLY A 412 10.85 -13.92 -12.92
N ARG A 413 11.19 -15.07 -12.33
CA ARG A 413 10.40 -16.28 -12.49
C ARG A 413 10.70 -17.27 -11.37
N ARG A 414 9.65 -17.94 -10.90
CA ARG A 414 9.76 -19.19 -10.16
C ARG A 414 10.01 -20.36 -11.13
N GLY A 415 11.26 -20.81 -11.19
CA GLY A 415 11.75 -21.82 -12.14
C GLY A 415 11.52 -23.26 -11.70
N GLY A 416 11.14 -23.50 -10.43
CA GLY A 416 10.95 -24.85 -9.89
C GLY A 416 12.23 -25.69 -9.97
N GLU A 417 12.12 -26.97 -10.34
CA GLU A 417 13.30 -27.85 -10.43
C GLU A 417 14.32 -27.41 -11.48
N GLY A 418 13.90 -26.68 -12.51
CA GLY A 418 14.77 -26.20 -13.60
C GLY A 418 15.44 -24.85 -13.33
N ALA A 419 15.24 -24.25 -12.15
CA ALA A 419 15.88 -22.99 -11.79
C ALA A 419 17.40 -23.16 -11.61
N SER A 420 18.19 -22.34 -12.30
CA SER A 420 19.65 -22.27 -12.14
C SER A 420 20.20 -20.95 -12.68
N VAL A 421 21.47 -20.65 -12.37
CA VAL A 421 22.17 -19.47 -12.89
C VAL A 421 22.25 -19.49 -14.42
N GLU A 422 22.41 -20.66 -15.03
CA GLU A 422 22.51 -20.81 -16.48
C GLU A 422 21.20 -20.44 -17.19
N GLU A 423 20.06 -20.86 -16.64
CA GLU A 423 18.76 -20.49 -17.22
C GLU A 423 18.48 -19.00 -17.01
N ALA A 424 18.83 -18.43 -15.85
CA ALA A 424 18.76 -16.99 -15.61
C ALA A 424 19.60 -16.20 -16.64
N THR A 425 20.87 -16.61 -16.81
CA THR A 425 21.80 -16.01 -17.78
C THR A 425 21.25 -16.06 -19.20
N LYS A 426 20.64 -17.19 -19.58
CA LYS A 426 20.04 -17.37 -20.90
C LYS A 426 18.84 -16.46 -21.13
N VAL A 427 17.93 -16.31 -20.15
CA VAL A 427 16.79 -15.39 -20.25
C VAL A 427 17.28 -13.95 -20.44
N VAL A 428 18.22 -13.50 -19.60
CA VAL A 428 18.82 -12.17 -19.69
C VAL A 428 19.49 -11.94 -21.04
N THR A 429 20.28 -12.92 -21.51
CA THR A 429 20.96 -12.84 -22.82
C THR A 429 19.96 -12.73 -23.97
N GLN A 430 18.86 -13.50 -23.94
CA GLN A 430 17.82 -13.44 -24.97
C GLN A 430 17.11 -12.08 -24.99
N LEU A 431 16.79 -11.51 -23.83
CA LEU A 431 16.18 -10.18 -23.72
C LEU A 431 17.10 -9.10 -24.29
N ARG A 432 18.41 -9.15 -23.94
CA ARG A 432 19.42 -8.23 -24.48
C ARG A 432 19.55 -8.36 -26.01
N MET A 433 19.65 -9.58 -26.54
CA MET A 433 19.71 -9.82 -27.99
C MET A 433 18.46 -9.33 -28.74
N ALA A 434 17.29 -9.41 -28.11
CA ALA A 434 16.04 -8.88 -28.66
C ALA A 434 15.90 -7.35 -28.54
N GLY A 435 16.79 -6.69 -27.79
CA GLY A 435 16.71 -5.26 -27.49
C GLY A 435 15.51 -4.91 -26.60
N VAL A 436 15.07 -5.84 -25.76
CA VAL A 436 14.02 -5.60 -24.77
C VAL A 436 14.62 -4.84 -23.59
N PRO A 437 14.08 -3.66 -23.21
CA PRO A 437 14.55 -2.95 -22.02
C PRO A 437 14.36 -3.80 -20.77
N MET A 438 15.35 -3.80 -19.87
CA MET A 438 15.29 -4.49 -18.59
C MET A 438 16.31 -3.85 -17.65
N ASP A 439 15.88 -3.42 -16.46
CA ASP A 439 16.77 -2.87 -15.44
C ASP A 439 17.11 -3.90 -14.37
N ALA A 440 16.19 -4.79 -13.99
CA ALA A 440 16.47 -5.73 -12.91
C ALA A 440 16.02 -7.16 -13.20
N TYR A 441 16.87 -8.12 -12.82
CA TYR A 441 16.54 -9.54 -12.76
C TYR A 441 16.24 -9.96 -11.32
N TRP A 442 15.20 -10.78 -11.15
CA TRP A 442 14.70 -11.22 -9.85
C TRP A 442 14.85 -12.72 -9.72
N GLN A 443 15.48 -13.15 -8.64
CA GLN A 443 15.60 -14.56 -8.28
C GLN A 443 14.73 -14.86 -7.06
N ASP A 444 13.77 -15.76 -7.27
CA ASP A 444 12.91 -16.32 -6.22
C ASP A 444 13.67 -17.39 -5.42
N PHE A 445 13.03 -18.00 -4.42
CA PHE A 445 13.66 -18.77 -3.34
C PHE A 445 14.46 -19.99 -3.80
N GLU A 446 14.43 -20.42 -5.07
CA GLU A 446 15.17 -21.60 -5.52
C GLU A 446 16.69 -21.48 -5.40
N TYR A 447 17.21 -20.27 -5.20
CA TYR A 447 18.62 -20.09 -4.86
C TYR A 447 18.94 -20.54 -3.44
N MET A 448 17.97 -20.59 -2.53
CA MET A 448 18.17 -20.95 -1.14
C MET A 448 18.36 -22.47 -0.98
N ALA A 449 19.24 -22.88 -0.08
CA ALA A 449 19.41 -24.29 0.26
C ALA A 449 18.13 -24.88 0.87
N ASP A 450 18.00 -26.21 0.81
CA ASP A 450 16.92 -26.98 1.46
C ASP A 450 15.49 -26.50 1.10
N ASN A 451 15.33 -25.99 -0.13
CA ASN A 451 14.06 -25.46 -0.66
C ASN A 451 13.46 -24.28 0.13
N GLY A 452 14.30 -23.32 0.54
CA GLY A 452 13.85 -22.05 1.11
C GLY A 452 14.47 -21.65 2.45
N ARG A 453 15.63 -22.22 2.82
CA ARG A 453 16.36 -21.80 4.02
C ARG A 453 16.90 -20.38 3.81
N ALA A 454 16.35 -19.41 4.53
CA ALA A 454 16.78 -18.02 4.47
C ALA A 454 18.29 -17.86 4.68
N LEU A 455 18.88 -16.81 4.10
CA LEU A 455 20.30 -16.47 4.24
C LEU A 455 21.27 -17.58 3.81
N SER A 456 20.86 -18.45 2.89
CA SER A 456 21.67 -19.57 2.39
C SER A 456 21.70 -19.63 0.85
N LEU A 457 22.51 -20.54 0.32
CA LEU A 457 22.69 -20.76 -1.13
C LEU A 457 22.76 -22.26 -1.44
N ASP A 458 21.96 -22.73 -2.40
CA ASP A 458 22.09 -24.07 -2.98
C ASP A 458 23.24 -24.10 -3.98
N GLU A 459 24.41 -24.54 -3.52
CA GLU A 459 25.63 -24.60 -4.33
C GLU A 459 25.53 -25.51 -5.57
N ASN A 460 24.52 -26.40 -5.65
CA ASN A 460 24.34 -27.27 -6.81
C ASN A 460 23.66 -26.55 -7.99
N LYS A 461 22.69 -25.69 -7.69
CA LYS A 461 21.91 -24.94 -8.71
C LYS A 461 22.42 -23.52 -8.89
N PHE A 462 22.92 -22.93 -7.81
CA PHE A 462 23.34 -21.54 -7.71
C PHE A 462 24.71 -21.47 -7.06
N SER A 463 25.74 -22.03 -7.72
CA SER A 463 27.09 -21.99 -7.16
C SER A 463 27.52 -20.55 -6.87
N HIS A 464 28.20 -20.35 -5.74
CA HIS A 464 28.63 -19.02 -5.31
C HIS A 464 29.46 -18.28 -6.38
N ARG A 465 30.35 -18.99 -7.08
CA ARG A 465 31.12 -18.44 -8.20
C ARG A 465 30.24 -18.06 -9.39
N GLY A 466 29.27 -18.92 -9.74
CA GLY A 466 28.35 -18.66 -10.83
C GLY A 466 27.47 -17.45 -10.57
N MET A 467 26.93 -17.32 -9.36
CA MET A 467 26.11 -16.18 -8.96
C MET A 467 26.87 -14.86 -9.00
N ARG A 468 28.09 -14.80 -8.46
CA ARG A 468 28.92 -13.58 -8.57
C ARG A 468 29.17 -13.20 -10.02
N ALA A 469 29.57 -14.15 -10.87
CA ALA A 469 29.82 -13.87 -12.28
C ALA A 469 28.56 -13.39 -13.02
N PHE A 470 27.39 -13.92 -12.68
CA PHE A 470 26.12 -13.48 -13.24
C PHE A 470 25.74 -12.06 -12.80
N ILE A 471 25.91 -11.74 -11.50
CA ILE A 471 25.63 -10.40 -10.98
C ILE A 471 26.63 -9.38 -11.55
N ASP A 472 27.92 -9.72 -11.61
CA ASP A 472 28.94 -8.88 -12.24
C ASP A 472 28.61 -8.60 -13.72
N ASP A 473 28.06 -9.58 -14.45
CA ASP A 473 27.58 -9.40 -15.82
C ASP A 473 26.34 -8.49 -15.91
N LEU A 474 25.40 -8.58 -14.95
CA LEU A 474 24.28 -7.64 -14.86
C LEU A 474 24.80 -6.22 -14.65
N HIS A 475 25.69 -6.01 -13.67
CA HIS A 475 26.27 -4.69 -13.35
C HIS A 475 27.06 -4.12 -14.52
N PHE A 476 27.86 -4.93 -15.21
CA PHE A 476 28.60 -4.52 -16.41
C PHE A 476 27.67 -3.97 -17.49
N HIS A 477 26.46 -4.52 -17.62
CA HIS A 477 25.43 -4.07 -18.56
C HIS A 477 24.46 -3.04 -17.97
N SER A 478 24.78 -2.44 -16.82
CA SER A 478 23.92 -1.46 -16.13
C SER A 478 22.54 -2.03 -15.77
N GLN A 479 22.52 -3.25 -15.26
CA GLN A 479 21.34 -3.95 -14.76
C GLN A 479 21.59 -4.40 -13.32
N TYR A 480 20.53 -4.70 -12.59
CA TYR A 480 20.53 -4.92 -11.16
C TYR A 480 19.97 -6.30 -10.80
N PHE A 481 20.34 -6.80 -9.63
CA PHE A 481 19.92 -8.08 -9.11
C PHE A 481 19.10 -7.93 -7.82
N VAL A 482 17.93 -8.54 -7.80
CA VAL A 482 17.02 -8.55 -6.64
C VAL A 482 16.73 -9.99 -6.24
N CYS A 483 16.80 -10.30 -4.93
CA CYS A 483 16.46 -11.62 -4.42
C CYS A 483 15.45 -11.56 -3.27
N VAL A 484 14.71 -12.66 -3.13
CA VAL A 484 13.72 -12.82 -2.05
C VAL A 484 14.40 -13.12 -0.71
N GLN A 485 13.86 -12.60 0.39
CA GLN A 485 14.21 -13.00 1.75
C GLN A 485 12.92 -13.23 2.54
N VAL A 486 12.95 -14.23 3.43
CA VAL A 486 11.81 -14.58 4.28
C VAL A 486 12.17 -14.37 5.74
N PRO A 487 11.19 -14.10 6.62
CA PRO A 487 11.45 -13.83 8.04
C PRO A 487 11.73 -15.09 8.87
N ALA A 488 11.44 -16.27 8.34
CA ALA A 488 11.61 -17.54 9.02
C ALA A 488 13.03 -18.09 8.82
N ILE A 489 13.74 -18.39 9.92
CA ILE A 489 15.08 -18.98 9.91
C ILE A 489 14.96 -20.48 10.19
N THR A 490 15.22 -21.28 9.16
CA THR A 490 15.10 -22.74 9.21
C THR A 490 16.13 -23.39 10.12
N MET A 491 15.69 -24.34 10.94
CA MET A 491 16.54 -25.16 11.78
C MET A 491 17.15 -26.33 10.99
N GLN A 492 18.44 -26.64 11.20
CA GLN A 492 19.08 -27.81 10.58
C GLN A 492 18.55 -29.10 11.25
N SER A 493 18.15 -30.10 10.46
CA SER A 493 17.64 -31.36 10.99
C SER A 493 18.77 -32.31 11.40
N THR A 494 18.82 -32.70 12.68
CA THR A 494 19.45 -33.96 13.09
C THR A 494 18.41 -35.06 12.94
N SER A 495 18.70 -36.06 12.10
CA SER A 495 17.77 -37.10 11.67
C SER A 495 17.26 -38.04 12.78
N SER A 496 17.68 -37.87 14.03
CA SER A 496 17.25 -38.71 15.18
C SER A 496 16.03 -38.17 15.94
N ASP A 497 15.72 -36.87 15.81
CA ASP A 497 14.79 -36.20 16.75
C ASP A 497 13.39 -35.97 16.16
N ILE A 498 13.22 -36.27 14.86
CA ILE A 498 11.97 -36.11 14.11
C ILE A 498 10.95 -37.21 14.46
N GLU A 499 11.40 -38.39 14.93
CA GLU A 499 10.51 -39.52 15.24
C GLU A 499 9.93 -39.49 16.67
N SER A 500 10.48 -38.68 17.60
CA SER A 500 10.05 -38.66 19.01
C SER A 500 9.03 -37.58 19.38
N GLY A 501 8.75 -36.60 18.50
CA GLY A 501 7.85 -35.47 18.82
C GLY A 501 8.41 -34.50 19.87
N GLU A 502 9.71 -34.58 20.19
CA GLU A 502 10.38 -33.76 21.21
C GLU A 502 10.92 -32.42 20.67
N MET A 503 10.95 -32.19 19.35
CA MET A 503 11.55 -30.99 18.75
C MET A 503 10.89 -29.65 19.14
N ALA A 504 9.63 -29.65 19.57
CA ALA A 504 8.96 -28.42 20.01
C ALA A 504 9.46 -27.90 21.38
N LYS A 505 10.18 -28.73 22.15
CA LYS A 505 10.76 -28.37 23.45
C LYS A 505 12.24 -28.76 23.49
N TYR A 506 13.10 -27.89 22.97
CA TYR A 506 14.51 -28.02 23.29
C TYR A 506 14.72 -27.52 24.72
N ASP A 507 14.80 -28.46 25.69
CA ASP A 507 15.18 -28.20 27.09
C ASP A 507 16.68 -27.82 27.17
N ALA A 508 17.05 -26.70 26.56
CA ALA A 508 18.24 -25.99 26.99
C ALA A 508 17.87 -25.30 28.30
N VAL A 509 18.15 -25.96 29.41
CA VAL A 509 18.09 -25.38 30.76
C VAL A 509 18.95 -24.12 30.75
N MET A 510 18.30 -22.97 30.56
CA MET A 510 18.84 -21.66 30.90
C MET A 510 19.34 -21.80 32.34
N LYS A 511 20.64 -21.57 32.56
CA LYS A 511 21.22 -21.52 33.89
C LYS A 511 20.45 -20.49 34.70
N SER A 512 19.57 -20.97 35.56
CA SER A 512 18.80 -20.14 36.47
C SER A 512 19.74 -19.32 37.35
N LYS A 513 19.46 -18.02 37.45
CA LYS A 513 19.61 -17.27 38.69
C LYS A 513 18.35 -16.42 38.92
N PRO A 514 17.98 -16.17 40.19
CA PRO A 514 16.57 -16.11 40.57
C PRO A 514 15.98 -14.68 40.63
N SER A 515 14.69 -14.66 40.30
CA SER A 515 13.57 -13.92 40.89
C SER A 515 13.47 -12.39 40.86
N SER A 516 12.24 -12.01 40.52
CA SER A 516 11.50 -10.75 40.71
C SER A 516 11.73 -9.66 39.66
N PHE A 517 10.80 -9.62 38.70
CA PHE A 517 10.45 -8.42 37.95
C PHE A 517 10.05 -7.34 38.95
N THR A 518 10.87 -6.30 39.10
CA THR A 518 10.47 -5.01 39.65
C THR A 518 11.15 -3.94 38.82
N LEU A 519 10.37 -3.19 38.05
CA LEU A 519 10.82 -1.96 37.40
C LEU A 519 11.07 -0.92 38.50
N HIS A 520 12.32 -0.60 38.80
CA HIS A 520 12.66 0.59 39.57
C HIS A 520 13.64 1.49 38.80
N GLY A 521 13.18 2.73 38.63
CA GLY A 521 13.85 3.80 37.90
C GLY A 521 15.12 4.29 38.58
N HIS A 522 15.92 4.99 37.77
CA HIS A 522 17.13 5.65 38.21
C HIS A 522 16.85 6.81 39.18
N GLY A 523 17.58 6.83 40.28
CA GLY A 523 17.87 8.00 41.09
C GLY A 523 19.18 7.76 41.84
N GLY A 524 20.21 8.54 41.53
CA GLY A 524 21.55 8.36 42.07
C GLY A 524 21.85 9.13 43.38
N SER A 525 23.04 8.82 43.89
CA SER A 525 23.95 9.66 44.69
C SER A 525 23.91 9.59 46.22
N ALA A 526 25.01 9.02 46.73
CA ALA A 526 25.90 9.52 47.78
C ALA A 526 25.64 9.25 49.27
N ASP A 527 26.77 8.88 49.87
CA ASP A 527 27.26 9.09 51.23
C ASP A 527 27.02 8.04 52.33
N ASP A 528 28.19 7.61 52.82
CA ASP A 528 28.61 7.40 54.20
C ASP A 528 28.27 6.07 54.94
N ASP A 529 29.40 5.43 55.25
CA ASP A 529 29.81 5.00 56.58
C ASP A 529 29.47 3.59 57.11
N VAL A 530 30.56 2.82 57.19
CA VAL A 530 31.15 2.28 58.43
C VAL A 530 30.63 0.93 58.98
N GLU A 531 31.64 0.11 59.33
CA GLU A 531 31.66 -1.01 60.29
C GLU A 531 31.00 -2.33 59.86
N HIS A 532 31.55 -3.52 60.12
CA HIS A 532 32.82 -3.99 60.66
C HIS A 532 32.83 -5.53 60.47
N ASN A 533 34.03 -6.14 60.40
CA ASN A 533 34.43 -7.44 61.00
C ASN A 533 33.48 -8.66 60.93
N ASP A 534 33.92 -9.89 60.71
CA ASP A 534 35.19 -10.55 60.93
C ASP A 534 35.02 -12.00 60.43
N GLY A 535 36.13 -12.72 60.26
CA GLY A 535 36.12 -14.16 60.52
C GLY A 535 36.39 -15.05 59.30
N HIS A 536 37.62 -15.11 58.78
CA HIS A 536 38.70 -16.01 59.18
C HIS A 536 38.55 -17.50 58.83
N GLN A 537 39.71 -18.04 58.43
CA GLN A 537 40.12 -19.43 58.27
C GLN A 537 39.66 -20.11 56.98
N GLY A 538 40.56 -20.61 56.13
CA GLY A 538 41.98 -20.85 56.31
C GLY A 538 42.36 -22.14 55.60
N ASP A 539 43.66 -22.29 55.37
CA ASP A 539 44.38 -23.44 54.83
C ASP A 539 44.25 -23.72 53.32
N ASP A 540 45.29 -23.38 52.55
CA ASP A 540 46.61 -24.05 52.44
C ASP A 540 46.48 -25.25 51.50
N ARG A 541 47.27 -25.50 50.45
CA ARG A 541 48.67 -25.24 50.07
C ARG A 541 48.81 -25.95 48.68
N ASP A 542 49.79 -25.77 47.80
CA ASP A 542 51.09 -25.11 47.78
C ASP A 542 51.61 -25.19 46.33
N ARG A 543 52.40 -24.17 45.95
CA ARG A 543 53.67 -24.22 45.15
C ARG A 543 53.63 -24.67 43.69
N SER A 544 54.35 -24.05 42.75
CA SER A 544 55.47 -23.07 42.75
C SER A 544 55.73 -22.70 41.27
N GLY A 545 55.92 -21.45 40.85
CA GLY A 545 57.14 -20.61 40.94
C GLY A 545 57.68 -20.37 39.51
N GLY A 546 58.26 -19.25 39.08
CA GLY A 546 58.67 -17.97 39.67
C GLY A 546 58.69 -16.87 38.57
N GLU A 547 58.67 -15.58 38.95
CA GLU A 547 59.79 -14.61 38.85
C GLU A 547 60.02 -14.10 37.40
N GLU A 548 60.19 -12.82 37.06
CA GLU A 548 60.63 -11.62 37.78
C GLU A 548 60.41 -10.39 36.85
N GLY A 549 60.29 -9.18 37.42
CA GLY A 549 60.91 -7.96 36.85
C GLY A 549 60.09 -6.98 35.99
N SER A 550 59.55 -5.94 36.63
CA SER A 550 59.39 -4.58 36.05
C SER A 550 60.77 -3.85 35.99
N PRO A 551 60.93 -2.55 35.67
CA PRO A 551 60.03 -1.53 35.09
C PRO A 551 60.73 -0.64 34.00
N ILE A 552 60.11 0.49 33.61
CA ILE A 552 60.72 1.84 33.35
C ILE A 552 60.34 2.50 31.99
N ASP A 553 59.55 3.57 32.13
CA ASP A 553 59.59 4.93 31.57
C ASP A 553 59.91 5.24 30.10
N GLY A 554 59.11 6.16 29.54
CA GLY A 554 59.70 7.44 29.10
C GLY A 554 59.13 8.10 27.82
N ASN A 555 58.49 9.26 28.04
CA ASN A 555 58.45 10.47 27.20
C ASN A 555 57.70 10.48 25.85
N ASP A 556 56.64 11.29 25.71
CA ASP A 556 56.58 12.75 25.45
C ASP A 556 56.91 13.13 24.00
N SER A 557 55.92 13.61 23.24
CA SER A 557 55.84 15.00 22.71
C SER A 557 54.85 15.15 21.52
N ASN A 558 54.00 16.16 21.66
CA ASN A 558 53.06 16.81 20.71
C ASN A 558 53.84 17.61 19.60
N PRO A 559 53.22 18.44 18.72
CA PRO A 559 52.00 18.36 17.90
C PRO A 559 52.25 18.83 16.41
N ASP A 560 51.15 19.00 15.66
CA ASP A 560 50.91 19.96 14.56
C ASP A 560 51.30 19.67 13.09
N ASP A 561 50.29 19.99 12.26
CA ASP A 561 50.29 20.69 10.97
C ASP A 561 50.32 19.95 9.61
N GLN A 562 49.17 20.11 8.94
CA GLN A 562 48.95 20.73 7.62
C GLN A 562 49.28 19.98 6.31
N ASP A 563 48.21 19.92 5.50
CA ASP A 563 48.11 20.29 4.09
C ASP A 563 48.75 19.42 3.00
N ALA A 564 47.83 18.76 2.28
CA ALA A 564 47.44 19.09 0.90
C ALA A 564 48.29 18.61 -0.29
N HIS A 565 47.55 18.05 -1.27
CA HIS A 565 47.85 17.95 -2.71
C HIS A 565 49.07 17.08 -3.10
N SER A 566 49.10 16.28 -4.16
CA SER A 566 48.33 16.16 -5.40
C SER A 566 48.77 14.88 -6.11
N ALA A 567 47.94 14.44 -7.04
CA ALA A 567 48.15 13.38 -8.03
C ALA A 567 49.51 13.40 -8.77
N SER A 568 50.06 12.22 -9.10
CA SER A 568 49.98 11.63 -10.45
C SER A 568 50.96 10.45 -10.65
N SER A 569 50.42 9.37 -11.21
CA SER A 569 51.04 8.39 -12.15
C SER A 569 52.45 7.85 -11.88
N ASP A 570 52.57 6.52 -11.72
CA ASP A 570 53.07 5.68 -12.82
C ASP A 570 52.90 4.16 -12.57
N GLN A 571 52.38 3.51 -13.61
CA GLN A 571 52.70 2.19 -14.17
C GLN A 571 52.82 0.92 -13.30
N SER A 572 51.92 0.00 -13.66
CA SER A 572 51.96 -1.45 -13.58
C SER A 572 53.33 -2.14 -13.50
N ALA A 573 53.48 -3.00 -12.49
CA ALA A 573 54.16 -4.29 -12.62
C ALA A 573 53.43 -5.28 -11.71
N GLY A 574 52.94 -6.37 -12.28
CA GLY A 574 52.18 -7.38 -11.56
C GLY A 574 53.04 -8.09 -10.51
N ASP A 575 52.40 -8.39 -9.38
CA ASP A 575 52.85 -9.50 -8.55
C ASP A 575 51.64 -10.33 -8.14
N SER A 576 51.57 -11.50 -8.77
CA SER A 576 50.69 -12.60 -8.41
C SER A 576 51.17 -13.20 -7.09
N SER A 577 50.56 -12.83 -5.96
CA SER A 577 50.66 -13.63 -4.74
C SER A 577 49.31 -13.76 -4.05
N SER A 578 48.65 -14.86 -4.43
CA SER A 578 47.86 -15.76 -3.58
C SER A 578 47.02 -15.13 -2.45
N ASP A 579 45.72 -15.09 -2.69
CA ASP A 579 44.71 -15.77 -1.89
C ASP A 579 45.28 -16.56 -0.69
N ARG A 580 45.33 -15.91 0.47
CA ARG A 580 45.18 -16.59 1.76
C ARG A 580 43.90 -16.10 2.39
N ILE A 581 42.86 -16.81 1.98
CA ILE A 581 41.53 -16.90 2.55
C ILE A 581 41.68 -17.13 4.06
N ASP A 582 41.07 -16.28 4.88
CA ASP A 582 40.82 -16.61 6.28
C ASP A 582 39.61 -17.56 6.34
N GLU A 583 39.86 -18.87 6.24
CA GLU A 583 38.83 -19.91 6.29
C GLU A 583 38.14 -20.02 7.66
N GLY A 584 38.63 -19.32 8.69
CA GLY A 584 38.03 -19.34 10.04
C GLY A 584 36.64 -18.71 10.09
N ASP A 585 36.39 -17.64 9.33
CA ASP A 585 35.18 -16.82 9.44
C ASP A 585 33.97 -17.45 8.72
N LYS A 586 34.19 -18.27 7.69
CA LYS A 586 33.12 -18.97 6.96
C LYS A 586 32.55 -20.19 7.70
N ARG A 587 33.31 -20.80 8.61
CA ARG A 587 32.84 -21.96 9.39
C ARG A 587 32.06 -21.57 10.65
N ALA A 588 32.01 -20.28 11.00
CA ALA A 588 31.41 -19.78 12.24
C ALA A 588 30.12 -18.96 12.05
N TRP A 589 29.67 -18.71 10.80
CA TRP A 589 28.45 -17.94 10.55
C TRP A 589 27.21 -18.83 10.50
N ASP A 590 26.44 -18.83 11.58
CA ASP A 590 25.12 -19.46 11.68
C ASP A 590 24.08 -18.44 12.20
N PRO A 591 23.09 -18.04 11.38
CA PRO A 591 22.03 -17.14 11.81
C PRO A 591 21.25 -17.65 13.02
N ILE A 592 21.06 -18.96 13.18
CA ILE A 592 20.34 -19.53 14.32
C ILE A 592 21.12 -19.28 15.62
N THR A 593 22.39 -19.70 15.66
CA THR A 593 23.25 -19.51 16.83
C THR A 593 23.32 -18.03 17.23
N ARG A 594 23.49 -17.13 16.24
CA ARG A 594 23.58 -15.69 16.53
C ARG A 594 22.25 -15.10 17.03
N GLY A 595 21.13 -15.56 16.49
CA GLY A 595 19.81 -15.11 16.95
C GLY A 595 19.48 -15.61 18.37
N GLU A 596 19.98 -16.79 18.75
CA GLU A 596 19.88 -17.31 20.11
C GLU A 596 20.74 -16.51 21.11
N GLU A 597 21.97 -16.15 20.73
CA GLU A 597 22.84 -15.31 21.56
C GLU A 597 22.21 -13.94 21.91
N LEU A 598 21.44 -13.38 20.97
CA LEU A 598 20.78 -12.08 21.12
C LEU A 598 19.32 -12.18 21.59
N ASP A 599 18.79 -13.40 21.73
CA ASP A 599 17.41 -13.68 22.16
C ASP A 599 16.34 -12.96 21.29
N VAL A 600 16.55 -12.93 19.97
CA VAL A 600 15.74 -12.14 19.01
C VAL A 600 14.63 -12.92 18.30
N PHE A 601 14.32 -14.15 18.74
CA PHE A 601 13.27 -14.96 18.13
C PHE A 601 11.96 -14.85 18.91
N VAL A 602 10.84 -14.98 18.20
CA VAL A 602 9.50 -15.08 18.80
C VAL A 602 9.44 -16.30 19.74
N LYS A 603 8.78 -16.13 20.88
CA LYS A 603 8.72 -17.12 21.95
C LYS A 603 7.34 -17.74 22.12
N GLY A 604 7.32 -18.91 22.75
CA GLY A 604 6.10 -19.56 23.20
C GLY A 604 5.55 -18.86 24.45
N ILE A 605 4.37 -19.28 24.90
CA ILE A 605 3.67 -18.68 26.04
C ILE A 605 4.42 -18.79 27.37
N ASN A 606 5.35 -19.73 27.50
CA ASN A 606 6.17 -19.93 28.70
C ASN A 606 7.54 -19.21 28.58
N GLY A 607 7.75 -18.41 27.53
CA GLY A 607 9.02 -17.75 27.24
C GLY A 607 10.08 -18.69 26.66
N GLU A 608 9.69 -19.91 26.26
CA GLU A 608 10.54 -20.88 25.58
C GLU A 608 10.78 -20.50 24.12
N ARG A 609 11.85 -21.04 23.54
CA ARG A 609 12.08 -20.95 22.11
C ARG A 609 10.91 -21.61 21.37
N TYR A 610 10.32 -20.88 20.43
CA TYR A 610 9.21 -21.37 19.63
C TYR A 610 9.63 -21.56 18.16
N ALA A 611 9.43 -22.78 17.65
CA ALA A 611 9.61 -23.10 16.24
C ALA A 611 8.28 -23.58 15.66
N GLN A 612 8.01 -23.20 14.41
CA GLN A 612 6.83 -23.62 13.68
C GLN A 612 7.21 -23.96 12.23
N LYS A 613 6.37 -24.73 11.55
CA LYS A 613 6.61 -25.11 10.17
C LYS A 613 6.33 -23.94 9.23
N ALA A 614 7.40 -23.32 8.75
CA ALA A 614 7.34 -22.37 7.67
C ALA A 614 6.83 -23.06 6.40
N PHE A 615 6.03 -22.36 5.60
CA PHE A 615 5.28 -22.91 4.47
C PHE A 615 6.15 -23.65 3.42
N ARG A 616 7.46 -23.37 3.33
CA ARG A 616 8.36 -23.98 2.32
C ARG A 616 9.62 -24.66 2.87
N SER A 617 10.15 -24.19 3.99
CA SER A 617 11.50 -24.54 4.44
C SER A 617 11.54 -25.45 5.67
N GLY A 618 10.40 -26.01 6.09
CA GLY A 618 10.31 -26.90 7.24
C GLY A 618 10.25 -26.15 8.57
N TRP A 619 10.83 -26.73 9.63
CA TRP A 619 10.81 -26.13 10.96
C TRP A 619 11.70 -24.90 11.03
N ALA A 620 11.14 -23.79 11.50
CA ALA A 620 11.82 -22.51 11.56
C ALA A 620 11.44 -21.73 12.82
N VAL A 621 12.38 -20.91 13.28
CA VAL A 621 12.12 -19.82 14.23
C VAL A 621 11.82 -18.53 13.45
N PHE A 622 11.05 -17.63 14.05
CA PHE A 622 10.66 -16.36 13.44
C PHE A 622 11.37 -15.22 14.15
N VAL A 623 11.96 -14.30 13.39
CA VAL A 623 12.64 -13.13 13.95
C VAL A 623 11.60 -12.18 14.56
N ASP A 624 11.78 -11.81 15.82
CA ASP A 624 10.94 -10.83 16.48
C ASP A 624 11.40 -9.40 16.15
N PHE A 625 10.88 -8.83 15.05
CA PHE A 625 11.23 -7.46 14.62
C PHE A 625 10.78 -6.35 15.59
N PHE A 626 10.09 -6.70 16.68
CA PHE A 626 9.75 -5.79 17.77
C PHE A 626 10.79 -5.80 18.89
N HIS A 627 11.75 -6.73 18.87
CA HIS A 627 12.86 -6.77 19.81
C HIS A 627 13.91 -5.69 19.47
N PRO A 628 14.47 -4.97 20.47
CA PRO A 628 15.44 -3.89 20.24
C PRO A 628 16.69 -4.34 19.46
N GLU A 629 17.18 -5.56 19.73
CA GLU A 629 18.34 -6.14 19.03
C GLU A 629 18.01 -6.75 17.65
N ALA A 630 16.74 -6.89 17.27
CA ALA A 630 16.39 -7.56 16.03
C ALA A 630 16.87 -6.81 14.78
N SER A 631 16.83 -5.47 14.80
CA SER A 631 17.36 -4.67 13.69
C SER A 631 18.88 -4.82 13.56
N HIS A 632 19.60 -4.91 14.67
CA HIS A 632 21.04 -5.15 14.69
C HIS A 632 21.39 -6.56 14.21
N TYR A 633 20.72 -7.59 14.74
CA TYR A 633 20.83 -8.97 14.27
C TYR A 633 20.59 -9.07 12.76
N TRP A 634 19.46 -8.51 12.28
CA TRP A 634 19.06 -8.60 10.88
C TRP A 634 20.04 -7.88 9.95
N HIS A 635 20.53 -6.70 10.35
CA HIS A 635 21.62 -6.02 9.65
C HIS A 635 22.85 -6.92 9.56
N GLU A 636 23.32 -7.48 10.69
CA GLU A 636 24.52 -8.32 10.73
C GLU A 636 24.38 -9.51 9.77
N GLN A 637 23.23 -10.17 9.78
CA GLN A 637 22.94 -11.31 8.92
C GLN A 637 22.92 -10.92 7.44
N LEU A 638 22.22 -9.83 7.08
CA LEU A 638 22.15 -9.37 5.70
C LEU A 638 23.50 -8.88 5.18
N ALA A 639 24.30 -8.22 6.01
CA ALA A 639 25.64 -7.74 5.64
C ALA A 639 26.58 -8.92 5.35
N LYS A 640 26.55 -9.96 6.20
CA LYS A 640 27.31 -11.21 5.96
C LYS A 640 26.80 -11.93 4.71
N PHE A 641 25.49 -12.03 4.51
CA PHE A 641 24.90 -12.63 3.32
C PHE A 641 25.31 -11.88 2.04
N HIS A 642 25.24 -10.55 2.03
CA HIS A 642 25.68 -9.70 0.92
C HIS A 642 27.15 -9.92 0.57
N LYS A 643 28.03 -9.89 1.58
CA LYS A 643 29.49 -9.98 1.41
C LYS A 643 29.95 -11.39 1.00
N TYR A 644 29.38 -12.41 1.62
CA TYR A 644 29.91 -13.77 1.54
C TYR A 644 29.11 -14.72 0.67
N VAL A 645 27.86 -14.38 0.33
CA VAL A 645 26.96 -15.29 -0.41
C VAL A 645 26.48 -14.65 -1.72
N MET A 646 25.81 -13.51 -1.65
CA MET A 646 25.08 -12.95 -2.78
C MET A 646 25.05 -11.41 -2.74
N PRO A 647 25.83 -10.71 -3.57
CA PRO A 647 25.86 -9.25 -3.59
C PRO A 647 24.62 -8.69 -4.31
N PHE A 648 23.51 -8.56 -3.58
CA PHE A 648 22.23 -8.05 -4.09
C PHE A 648 22.18 -6.52 -4.18
N ASP A 649 21.37 -5.97 -5.10
CA ASP A 649 21.11 -4.52 -5.22
C ASP A 649 19.78 -4.10 -4.57
N GLY A 650 18.93 -5.07 -4.28
CA GLY A 650 17.63 -4.87 -3.64
C GLY A 650 17.08 -6.18 -3.09
N LEU A 651 16.08 -6.07 -2.21
CA LEU A 651 15.46 -7.21 -1.56
C LEU A 651 13.95 -7.21 -1.77
N TRP A 652 13.41 -8.42 -1.82
CA TRP A 652 11.99 -8.70 -1.85
C TRP A 652 11.63 -9.49 -0.59
N LEU A 653 10.83 -8.91 0.30
CA LEU A 653 10.39 -9.57 1.53
C LEU A 653 9.09 -10.33 1.27
N ASP A 654 9.15 -11.65 1.38
CA ASP A 654 8.03 -12.56 1.19
C ASP A 654 7.68 -13.30 2.48
N MET A 655 6.46 -13.87 2.56
CA MET A 655 5.98 -14.67 3.70
C MET A 655 5.92 -13.93 5.04
N ASN A 656 5.72 -12.60 5.01
CA ASN A 656 5.90 -11.72 6.15
C ASN A 656 4.63 -11.13 6.77
N GLU A 657 3.49 -11.81 6.59
CA GLU A 657 2.28 -11.50 7.34
C GLU A 657 2.42 -11.67 8.86
N PRO A 658 3.14 -12.65 9.45
CA PRO A 658 3.99 -13.73 8.91
C PRO A 658 3.22 -15.00 8.53
N SER A 659 3.63 -15.66 7.45
CA SER A 659 2.99 -16.90 6.99
C SER A 659 3.63 -18.15 7.61
N SER A 660 2.79 -19.03 8.14
CA SER A 660 3.21 -20.27 8.79
C SER A 660 2.09 -21.34 8.74
N THR A 661 2.44 -22.60 8.95
CA THR A 661 1.48 -23.70 9.07
C THR A 661 1.59 -24.34 10.45
N CYS A 662 0.47 -24.40 11.19
CA CYS A 662 0.44 -25.14 12.45
C CYS A 662 0.34 -26.65 12.15
N ASP A 663 1.41 -27.40 12.43
CA ASP A 663 1.48 -28.85 12.16
C ASP A 663 1.04 -29.66 13.40
N CYS A 664 -0.23 -30.06 13.38
CA CYS A 664 -0.89 -30.82 14.44
C CYS A 664 -0.26 -32.16 14.79
N THR A 665 0.55 -32.74 13.91
CA THR A 665 1.03 -34.11 14.06
C THR A 665 2.28 -34.24 14.94
N LEU A 666 2.95 -33.13 15.19
CA LEU A 666 4.25 -33.07 15.88
C LEU A 666 4.27 -32.08 17.05
N ALA A 667 3.15 -31.38 17.30
CA ALA A 667 3.03 -30.48 18.43
C ALA A 667 3.13 -31.26 19.74
N ALA A 668 4.05 -30.87 20.63
CA ALA A 668 4.24 -31.56 21.91
C ALA A 668 2.99 -31.42 22.80
N ASN A 669 2.79 -32.32 23.76
CA ASN A 669 1.74 -32.13 24.76
C ASN A 669 2.00 -30.83 25.54
N GLY A 670 1.04 -29.91 25.49
CA GLY A 670 1.15 -28.54 26.03
C GLY A 670 1.83 -27.53 25.11
N ASP A 671 2.10 -27.87 23.85
CA ASP A 671 2.49 -26.93 22.79
C ASP A 671 1.27 -26.13 22.34
N ILE A 672 1.46 -24.84 22.11
CA ILE A 672 0.47 -23.91 21.57
C ILE A 672 -0.19 -24.41 20.27
N CYS A 673 0.55 -25.12 19.42
CA CYS A 673 0.00 -25.75 18.23
C CYS A 673 -0.84 -27.00 18.55
N ALA A 674 -0.53 -27.74 19.61
CA ALA A 674 -1.34 -28.88 20.05
C ALA A 674 -2.72 -28.43 20.54
N HIS A 675 -2.81 -27.26 21.19
CA HIS A 675 -4.09 -26.65 21.62
C HIS A 675 -4.99 -26.24 20.46
N ILE A 676 -4.40 -25.85 19.32
CA ILE A 676 -5.14 -25.56 18.08
C ILE A 676 -5.64 -26.86 17.41
N CYS A 677 -4.96 -27.98 17.70
CA CYS A 677 -5.02 -29.22 16.93
C CYS A 677 -5.64 -30.42 17.64
N SER A 678 -5.99 -30.30 18.92
CA SER A 678 -6.43 -31.43 19.74
C SER A 678 -7.83 -31.91 19.36
N GLU A 679 -7.91 -32.74 18.31
CA GLU A 679 -9.02 -33.66 18.03
C GLU A 679 -8.73 -34.73 16.94
N ARG A 680 -7.45 -35.05 16.62
CA ARG A 680 -7.13 -36.04 15.56
C ARG A 680 -7.08 -37.52 15.98
N HIS A 681 -7.30 -37.88 17.25
CA HIS A 681 -7.15 -39.28 17.69
C HIS A 681 -8.47 -40.06 17.78
N SER A 682 -9.07 -40.40 16.63
CA SER A 682 -9.94 -41.57 16.38
C SER A 682 -10.44 -41.49 14.92
N THR A 683 -9.98 -42.21 13.90
CA THR A 683 -9.62 -43.63 13.72
C THR A 683 -8.77 -43.81 12.45
N ARG A 684 -7.91 -44.83 12.42
CA ARG A 684 -7.00 -45.21 11.33
C ARG A 684 -7.72 -45.91 10.16
N SER A 685 -7.39 -45.56 8.90
CA SER A 685 -6.93 -46.49 7.84
C SER A 685 -6.49 -45.72 6.56
N PRO A 686 -5.45 -46.17 5.81
CA PRO A 686 -4.88 -45.39 4.70
C PRO A 686 -5.43 -45.84 3.33
N ARG A 687 -5.99 -44.91 2.55
CA ARG A 687 -5.97 -45.00 1.08
C ARG A 687 -5.82 -43.62 0.45
N ARG A 688 -4.97 -43.61 -0.59
CA ARG A 688 -4.67 -42.52 -1.52
C ARG A 688 -5.97 -41.93 -2.10
N ASP A 689 -6.09 -40.62 -2.03
CA ASP A 689 -6.31 -39.78 -3.21
C ASP A 689 -5.96 -38.32 -2.87
N GLU A 690 -5.30 -37.66 -3.82
CA GLU A 690 -5.01 -36.23 -3.81
C GLU A 690 -6.32 -35.47 -4.05
N GLY A 691 -6.65 -34.53 -3.16
CA GLY A 691 -7.78 -33.62 -3.38
C GLY A 691 -8.30 -32.98 -2.10
N LEU A 692 -8.27 -31.64 -2.09
CA LEU A 692 -9.13 -30.71 -1.34
C LEU A 692 -9.33 -31.00 0.16
N VAL A 693 -8.66 -30.20 1.00
CA VAL A 693 -8.91 -30.16 2.44
C VAL A 693 -10.22 -29.39 2.69
N GLU A 694 -11.33 -30.11 2.81
CA GLU A 694 -12.56 -29.59 3.43
C GLU A 694 -12.31 -29.41 4.94
N LEU A 695 -12.63 -28.21 5.45
CA LEU A 695 -12.55 -27.83 6.86
C LEU A 695 -13.92 -28.11 7.50
N GLU A 696 -14.12 -29.28 8.11
CA GLU A 696 -15.28 -29.55 8.97
C GLU A 696 -15.06 -29.03 10.41
N GLN A 697 -16.12 -28.45 10.98
CA GLN A 697 -16.19 -27.89 12.33
C GLN A 697 -16.17 -28.99 13.40
N VAL A 698 -15.25 -28.94 14.36
CA VAL A 698 -15.24 -29.83 15.54
C VAL A 698 -14.74 -29.08 16.79
N ALA A 699 -15.28 -29.47 17.95
CA ALA A 699 -15.25 -28.76 19.23
C ALA A 699 -14.22 -29.33 20.22
N VAL A 700 -13.20 -28.55 20.55
CA VAL A 700 -12.03 -28.99 21.33
C VAL A 700 -12.19 -28.80 22.87
N PRO A 701 -11.70 -29.73 23.71
CA PRO A 701 -11.38 -29.52 25.14
C PRO A 701 -9.85 -29.56 25.43
N GLY A 702 -9.27 -28.56 26.14
CA GLY A 702 -7.90 -28.63 26.71
C GLY A 702 -7.28 -27.35 27.33
N ASP A 703 -6.96 -27.40 28.63
CA ASP A 703 -6.07 -26.64 29.58
C ASP A 703 -5.02 -25.58 29.14
N GLY A 704 -5.23 -24.71 28.14
CA GLY A 704 -4.20 -23.71 27.75
C GLY A 704 -4.65 -22.26 27.54
N GLY A 705 -5.88 -21.90 27.89
CA GLY A 705 -6.60 -20.81 27.22
C GLY A 705 -6.29 -19.37 27.64
N PHE A 706 -5.91 -19.09 28.89
CA PHE A 706 -5.94 -17.71 29.41
C PHE A 706 -4.57 -17.11 29.64
N ILE A 707 -4.33 -15.94 29.05
CA ILE A 707 -3.07 -15.20 29.22
C ILE A 707 -3.37 -13.88 29.93
N ARG A 708 -2.51 -13.55 30.89
CA ARG A 708 -2.43 -12.21 31.48
C ARG A 708 -1.18 -11.53 30.93
N THR A 709 -1.35 -10.36 30.35
CA THR A 709 -0.27 -9.48 29.93
C THR A 709 -0.48 -8.10 30.54
N ASN A 710 0.54 -7.25 30.55
CA ASN A 710 0.47 -5.93 31.18
C ASN A 710 -0.52 -4.98 30.50
N ASP A 711 -0.94 -5.30 29.28
CA ASP A 711 -1.82 -4.54 28.39
C ASP A 711 -3.27 -5.04 28.38
N VAL A 712 -3.62 -6.01 29.25
CA VAL A 712 -5.00 -6.49 29.44
C VAL A 712 -5.40 -6.44 30.91
N ASN A 713 -6.57 -5.85 31.16
CA ASN A 713 -7.14 -5.69 32.49
C ASN A 713 -7.56 -7.05 33.09
N PHE A 714 -7.96 -8.00 32.23
CA PHE A 714 -8.44 -9.33 32.63
C PHE A 714 -7.73 -10.44 31.85
N PRO A 715 -7.60 -11.65 32.45
CA PRO A 715 -7.21 -12.84 31.70
C PRO A 715 -8.16 -13.01 30.51
N PHE A 716 -7.61 -13.24 29.33
CA PHE A 716 -8.41 -13.47 28.14
C PHE A 716 -7.88 -14.66 27.33
N ASP A 717 -8.74 -15.21 26.47
CA ASP A 717 -8.38 -16.31 25.57
C ASP A 717 -8.05 -15.76 24.17
N PRO A 718 -6.77 -15.74 23.77
CA PRO A 718 -6.35 -15.28 22.44
C PRO A 718 -6.71 -16.27 21.32
N TYR A 719 -7.25 -17.45 21.62
CA TYR A 719 -7.68 -18.46 20.65
C TYR A 719 -9.20 -18.56 20.53
N ARG A 720 -9.93 -18.27 21.61
CA ARG A 720 -11.41 -18.26 21.65
C ARG A 720 -11.96 -16.85 21.86
N GLN A 721 -11.78 -16.01 20.84
CA GLN A 721 -12.26 -14.63 20.93
C GLN A 721 -13.79 -14.59 20.92
N PRO A 722 -14.43 -13.68 21.70
CA PRO A 722 -15.88 -13.49 21.66
C PRO A 722 -16.37 -13.00 20.29
N PHE A 723 -15.49 -12.29 19.58
CA PHE A 723 -15.69 -11.78 18.24
C PHE A 723 -14.44 -12.03 17.39
N ALA A 724 -14.63 -12.38 16.12
CA ALA A 724 -13.57 -12.44 15.13
C ALA A 724 -14.11 -11.87 13.80
N PRO A 725 -13.35 -11.00 13.10
CA PRO A 725 -13.77 -10.40 11.84
C PRO A 725 -14.15 -11.41 10.75
N GLY A 726 -15.13 -11.06 9.91
CA GLY A 726 -15.40 -11.80 8.65
C GLY A 726 -16.14 -13.13 8.80
N GLN A 727 -16.97 -13.31 9.83
CA GLN A 727 -17.63 -14.59 10.17
C GLN A 727 -18.97 -14.84 9.46
N ASN A 728 -19.40 -13.97 8.56
CA ASN A 728 -20.81 -13.93 8.15
C ASN A 728 -21.27 -15.14 7.32
N GLU A 729 -20.36 -15.96 6.76
CA GLU A 729 -20.74 -17.21 6.09
C GLU A 729 -19.68 -18.32 6.25
N PRO A 730 -20.01 -19.46 6.90
CA PRO A 730 -19.10 -20.58 7.10
C PRO A 730 -18.57 -21.25 5.81
N GLY A 731 -19.19 -20.98 4.65
CA GLY A 731 -18.89 -21.63 3.37
C GLY A 731 -18.20 -20.77 2.30
N SER A 732 -18.05 -19.46 2.52
CA SER A 732 -17.66 -18.49 1.48
C SER A 732 -16.54 -17.53 1.91
N GLY A 733 -15.50 -18.06 2.57
CA GLY A 733 -14.21 -17.36 2.73
C GLY A 733 -13.98 -16.65 4.06
N GLY A 734 -14.91 -16.71 5.01
CA GLY A 734 -14.66 -16.24 6.38
C GLY A 734 -13.69 -17.14 7.13
N HIS A 735 -12.38 -16.85 7.10
CA HIS A 735 -11.38 -17.57 7.90
C HIS A 735 -11.43 -17.15 9.37
N GLY A 736 -12.56 -17.41 10.02
CA GLY A 736 -12.90 -17.06 11.40
C GLY A 736 -11.97 -17.55 12.52
N ASN A 737 -10.76 -17.98 12.18
CA ASN A 737 -9.67 -18.31 13.05
C ASN A 737 -8.48 -17.36 12.77
N LEU A 738 -8.20 -16.45 13.71
CA LEU A 738 -7.03 -15.57 13.60
C LEU A 738 -5.70 -16.34 13.49
N ASN A 739 -5.61 -17.56 14.03
CA ASN A 739 -4.40 -18.40 13.95
C ASN A 739 -4.18 -19.09 12.60
N SER A 740 -5.07 -18.88 11.62
CA SER A 740 -5.00 -19.60 10.36
C SER A 740 -3.89 -19.03 9.46
N ALA A 741 -3.03 -19.92 8.95
CA ALA A 741 -1.87 -19.61 8.09
C ALA A 741 -0.86 -18.61 8.68
N THR A 742 -0.77 -18.49 10.00
CA THR A 742 0.17 -17.59 10.69
C THR A 742 0.65 -18.17 12.02
N LEU A 743 1.44 -17.41 12.78
CA LEU A 743 1.86 -17.75 14.13
C LEU A 743 0.65 -17.76 15.09
N PRO A 744 0.72 -18.50 16.20
CA PRO A 744 -0.34 -18.42 17.21
C PRO A 744 -0.49 -17.02 17.81
N MET A 745 -1.72 -16.60 18.07
CA MET A 745 -2.04 -15.27 18.62
C MET A 745 -1.41 -15.00 19.99
N ALA A 746 -1.18 -16.06 20.76
CA ALA A 746 -0.52 -15.97 22.05
C ALA A 746 1.02 -15.97 21.98
N ALA A 747 1.62 -16.10 20.80
CA ALA A 747 3.07 -16.06 20.67
C ALA A 747 3.61 -14.73 21.25
N LEU A 748 4.68 -14.83 22.02
CA LEU A 748 5.27 -13.70 22.74
C LEU A 748 6.30 -13.01 21.86
N HIS A 749 6.04 -11.74 21.57
CA HIS A 749 7.05 -10.80 21.10
C HIS A 749 7.55 -9.97 22.28
N HIS A 750 8.65 -9.25 22.09
CA HIS A 750 9.27 -8.39 23.09
C HIS A 750 8.31 -7.35 23.67
N SER A 751 7.44 -6.76 22.83
CA SER A 751 6.60 -5.62 23.22
C SER A 751 5.15 -5.98 23.56
N SER A 752 4.62 -7.10 23.04
CA SER A 752 3.22 -7.50 23.22
C SER A 752 3.00 -8.92 22.67
N LEU A 753 1.78 -9.45 22.80
CA LEU A 753 1.33 -10.66 22.11
C LEU A 753 1.24 -10.46 20.60
N HIS A 754 1.46 -11.55 19.86
CA HIS A 754 1.22 -11.61 18.41
C HIS A 754 -0.19 -11.16 18.05
N TYR A 755 -1.19 -11.44 18.90
CA TYR A 755 -2.57 -10.96 18.79
C TYR A 755 -2.72 -9.47 18.45
N ASN A 756 -1.90 -8.62 19.08
CA ASN A 756 -1.91 -7.18 18.85
C ASN A 756 -0.98 -6.76 17.71
N LEU A 757 0.16 -7.46 17.58
CA LEU A 757 1.28 -7.07 16.71
C LEU A 757 1.25 -7.69 15.31
N HIS A 758 0.39 -8.68 15.07
CA HIS A 758 0.35 -9.49 13.86
C HIS A 758 0.39 -8.63 12.59
N SER A 759 -0.55 -7.70 12.44
CA SER A 759 -0.65 -6.84 11.25
C SER A 759 0.50 -5.84 11.09
N LEU A 760 1.41 -5.72 12.08
CA LEU A 760 2.61 -4.88 12.02
C LEU A 760 3.88 -5.66 11.68
N TYR A 761 3.83 -6.99 11.58
CA TYR A 761 5.02 -7.82 11.39
C TYR A 761 5.76 -7.46 10.08
N GLY A 762 5.04 -7.42 8.96
CA GLY A 762 5.62 -7.02 7.67
C GLY A 762 6.13 -5.57 7.67
N HIS A 763 5.41 -4.66 8.32
CA HIS A 763 5.82 -3.26 8.46
C HIS A 763 7.16 -3.13 9.22
N THR A 764 7.28 -3.80 10.37
CA THR A 764 8.50 -3.73 11.20
C THR A 764 9.68 -4.44 10.58
N GLN A 765 9.46 -5.57 9.87
CA GLN A 765 10.50 -6.19 9.06
C GLN A 765 10.98 -5.25 7.94
N ALA A 766 10.06 -4.59 7.23
CA ALA A 766 10.40 -3.65 6.16
C ALA A 766 11.23 -2.47 6.71
N ARG A 767 10.87 -1.94 7.89
CA ARG A 767 11.64 -0.90 8.58
C ARG A 767 13.05 -1.38 8.92
N ALA A 768 13.20 -2.52 9.60
CA ALA A 768 14.50 -3.08 9.96
C ALA A 768 15.38 -3.36 8.72
N THR A 769 14.77 -3.90 7.67
CA THR A 769 15.46 -4.20 6.40
C THR A 769 15.88 -2.93 5.67
N ARG A 770 15.05 -1.87 5.64
CA ARG A 770 15.42 -0.58 5.04
C ARG A 770 16.65 0.01 5.74
N HIS A 771 16.69 -0.03 7.07
CA HIS A 771 17.86 0.45 7.83
C HIS A 771 19.11 -0.37 7.49
N ALA A 772 19.00 -1.70 7.42
CA ALA A 772 20.12 -2.56 7.02
C ALA A 772 20.60 -2.24 5.60
N LEU A 773 19.69 -2.14 4.63
CA LEU A 773 20.02 -1.86 3.22
C LEU A 773 20.72 -0.51 3.04
N ASN A 774 20.28 0.53 3.73
CA ASN A 774 20.91 1.85 3.65
C ASN A 774 22.37 1.79 4.09
N SER A 775 22.71 0.98 5.09
CA SER A 775 24.09 0.82 5.55
C SER A 775 24.92 -0.16 4.72
N ILE A 776 24.30 -1.21 4.17
CA ILE A 776 25.02 -2.23 3.39
C ILE A 776 25.37 -1.71 1.99
N LEU A 777 24.44 -0.99 1.36
CA LEU A 777 24.56 -0.55 -0.04
C LEU A 777 24.98 0.92 -0.17
N GLU A 778 24.83 1.72 0.90
CA GLU A 778 25.14 3.16 0.94
C GLU A 778 24.42 3.99 -0.15
N LYS A 779 23.34 3.43 -0.70
CA LYS A 779 22.53 3.96 -1.80
C LYS A 779 21.07 3.58 -1.60
N ARG A 780 20.16 4.37 -2.18
CA ARG A 780 18.76 3.99 -2.33
C ARG A 780 18.69 2.67 -3.09
N SER A 781 18.03 1.71 -2.46
CA SER A 781 17.84 0.37 -2.97
C SER A 781 16.36 0.05 -3.08
N LEU A 782 16.05 -0.95 -3.91
CA LEU A 782 14.69 -1.45 -4.00
C LEU A 782 14.40 -2.38 -2.82
N LEU A 783 13.31 -2.08 -2.11
CA LEU A 783 12.73 -2.95 -1.10
C LEU A 783 11.24 -3.13 -1.42
N LEU A 784 10.80 -4.36 -1.67
CA LEU A 784 9.39 -4.71 -1.74
C LEU A 784 8.99 -5.53 -0.52
N SER A 785 7.78 -5.32 0.00
CA SER A 785 7.19 -6.11 1.08
C SER A 785 5.81 -6.63 0.68
N ARG A 786 5.52 -7.91 0.98
CA ARG A 786 4.19 -8.48 0.75
C ARG A 786 3.20 -7.86 1.71
N SER A 787 3.38 -8.14 2.99
CA SER A 787 2.56 -7.59 4.05
C SER A 787 2.94 -6.14 4.31
N THR A 788 1.91 -5.31 4.48
CA THR A 788 2.04 -3.86 4.71
C THR A 788 1.06 -3.40 5.80
N PHE A 789 1.38 -2.29 6.43
CA PHE A 789 0.49 -1.55 7.31
C PHE A 789 0.47 -0.08 6.87
N SER A 790 -0.48 0.71 7.37
CA SER A 790 -0.46 2.17 7.22
C SER A 790 0.93 2.73 7.54
N GLY A 791 1.55 3.42 6.57
CA GLY A 791 2.91 3.97 6.69
C GLY A 791 4.04 3.09 6.13
N SER A 792 3.78 1.86 5.70
CA SER A 792 4.81 0.99 5.10
C SER A 792 5.48 1.60 3.85
N GLY A 793 4.78 2.48 3.13
CA GLY A 793 5.31 3.18 1.95
C GLY A 793 6.53 4.04 2.24
N ARG A 794 6.76 4.43 3.51
CA ARG A 794 7.99 5.11 3.97
C ARG A 794 9.24 4.23 3.87
N TYR A 795 9.08 2.91 3.83
CA TYR A 795 10.19 1.97 3.88
C TYR A 795 10.28 1.08 2.65
N ALA A 796 9.14 0.62 2.12
CA ALA A 796 9.09 -0.36 1.05
C ALA A 796 7.95 -0.06 0.06
N GLY A 797 8.12 -0.54 -1.17
CA GLY A 797 7.01 -0.72 -2.09
C GLY A 797 6.27 -2.03 -1.85
N HIS A 798 5.28 -2.32 -2.67
CA HIS A 798 4.42 -3.49 -2.55
C HIS A 798 4.01 -4.02 -3.95
N TRP A 799 3.70 -5.30 -4.08
CA TRP A 799 3.12 -5.88 -5.31
C TRP A 799 1.82 -6.59 -4.96
N LEU A 800 0.87 -6.59 -5.90
CA LEU A 800 -0.52 -7.07 -5.70
C LEU A 800 -0.67 -8.61 -5.66
N GLY A 801 0.19 -9.29 -4.91
CA GLY A 801 0.14 -10.74 -4.65
C GLY A 801 0.64 -11.64 -5.78
N ASP A 802 0.84 -12.92 -5.43
CA ASP A 802 1.44 -13.95 -6.31
C ASP A 802 0.41 -14.94 -6.88
N ASP A 803 -0.86 -14.83 -6.49
CA ASP A 803 -1.90 -15.77 -6.90
C ASP A 803 -2.85 -15.25 -8.00
N ALA A 804 -2.52 -14.12 -8.61
CA ALA A 804 -3.30 -13.56 -9.71
C ALA A 804 -3.29 -14.52 -10.91
N LYS A 805 -4.46 -15.12 -11.21
CA LYS A 805 -4.65 -15.94 -12.41
C LYS A 805 -4.49 -15.08 -13.67
N ALA A 806 -3.83 -15.61 -14.68
CA ALA A 806 -3.73 -14.99 -16.01
C ALA A 806 -5.12 -14.85 -16.66
N SER A 807 -5.82 -13.74 -16.37
CA SER A 807 -7.19 -13.48 -16.82
C SER A 807 -7.45 -11.98 -17.01
N TRP A 808 -8.43 -11.65 -17.85
CA TRP A 808 -8.85 -10.25 -18.11
C TRP A 808 -9.52 -9.57 -16.92
N GLU A 809 -10.11 -10.34 -16.01
CA GLU A 809 -10.61 -9.83 -14.74
C GLU A 809 -9.47 -9.34 -13.84
N GLN A 810 -8.44 -10.18 -13.66
CA GLN A 810 -7.26 -9.82 -12.86
C GLN A 810 -6.49 -8.65 -13.46
N LEU A 811 -6.43 -8.53 -14.79
CA LEU A 811 -5.90 -7.33 -15.45
C LEU A 811 -6.65 -6.07 -15.00
N ARG A 812 -7.99 -6.09 -15.01
CA ARG A 812 -8.81 -4.93 -14.57
C ARG A 812 -8.61 -4.63 -13.09
N LEU A 813 -8.72 -5.64 -12.23
CA LEU A 813 -8.57 -5.50 -10.78
C LEU A 813 -7.17 -5.01 -10.39
N SER A 814 -6.14 -5.35 -11.16
CA SER A 814 -4.78 -4.85 -10.89
C SER A 814 -4.62 -3.34 -11.05
N ILE A 815 -5.43 -2.70 -11.90
CA ILE A 815 -5.46 -1.23 -12.04
C ILE A 815 -6.07 -0.66 -10.75
N SER A 816 -7.26 -1.13 -10.37
CA SER A 816 -7.95 -0.71 -9.15
C SER A 816 -7.12 -0.91 -7.88
N GLY A 817 -6.47 -2.07 -7.73
CA GLY A 817 -5.57 -2.35 -6.60
C GLY A 817 -4.36 -1.41 -6.55
N THR A 818 -3.80 -1.03 -7.70
CA THR A 818 -2.68 -0.08 -7.74
C THR A 818 -3.13 1.34 -7.35
N LEU A 819 -4.32 1.76 -7.81
CA LEU A 819 -4.93 3.03 -7.42
C LEU A 819 -5.20 3.08 -5.91
N GLN A 820 -5.72 1.98 -5.34
CA GLN A 820 -5.92 1.83 -3.90
C GLN A 820 -4.60 1.99 -3.13
N MET A 821 -3.53 1.31 -3.51
CA MET A 821 -2.27 1.43 -2.77
C MET A 821 -1.63 2.83 -2.88
N ASN A 822 -1.85 3.55 -3.99
CA ASN A 822 -1.39 4.93 -4.13
C ASN A 822 -2.09 5.88 -3.16
N MET A 823 -3.41 5.77 -2.98
CA MET A 823 -4.13 6.58 -1.98
C MET A 823 -3.78 6.20 -0.54
N LEU A 824 -3.33 4.97 -0.30
CA LEU A 824 -2.90 4.48 1.01
C LEU A 824 -1.44 4.83 1.33
N GLY A 825 -0.79 5.68 0.53
CA GLY A 825 0.58 6.14 0.77
C GLY A 825 1.65 5.11 0.42
N VAL A 826 1.34 4.12 -0.43
CA VAL A 826 2.30 3.13 -0.96
C VAL A 826 2.35 3.25 -2.49
N PRO A 827 2.93 4.33 -3.04
CA PRO A 827 2.84 4.62 -4.47
C PRO A 827 3.66 3.65 -5.33
N PHE A 828 4.76 3.08 -4.83
CA PHE A 828 5.55 2.09 -5.57
C PHE A 828 4.86 0.71 -5.54
N THR A 829 3.77 0.60 -6.30
CA THR A 829 2.94 -0.60 -6.44
C THR A 829 2.57 -0.92 -7.87
N GLY A 830 2.32 -2.20 -8.14
CA GLY A 830 1.85 -2.70 -9.42
C GLY A 830 1.67 -4.23 -9.41
N PRO A 831 1.10 -4.80 -10.48
CA PRO A 831 0.90 -6.23 -10.59
C PRO A 831 2.13 -6.98 -11.14
N ASN A 832 2.09 -8.29 -10.98
CA ASN A 832 2.84 -9.20 -11.84
C ASN A 832 2.17 -9.26 -13.22
N VAL A 833 2.76 -8.60 -14.22
CA VAL A 833 2.15 -8.51 -15.56
C VAL A 833 2.07 -9.87 -16.23
N CYS A 834 1.01 -10.05 -17.02
CA CYS A 834 0.59 -11.32 -17.63
C CYS A 834 -0.04 -12.32 -16.65
N GLY A 835 -0.09 -12.01 -15.36
CA GLY A 835 -0.58 -12.89 -14.31
C GLY A 835 0.53 -13.80 -13.81
N SER A 836 0.42 -14.19 -12.54
CA SER A 836 1.39 -15.05 -11.87
C SER A 836 1.08 -16.52 -12.07
N ARG A 837 -0.21 -16.90 -12.09
CA ARG A 837 -0.66 -18.30 -12.18
C ARG A 837 -1.38 -18.61 -13.48
N GLY A 838 -1.14 -19.82 -13.98
CA GLY A 838 -1.73 -20.29 -15.23
C GLY A 838 -1.15 -19.60 -16.47
N ARG A 839 -1.47 -20.14 -17.65
CA ARG A 839 -0.82 -19.73 -18.90
C ARG A 839 -1.49 -18.50 -19.51
N SER A 840 -0.77 -17.38 -19.60
CA SER A 840 -1.25 -16.19 -20.32
C SER A 840 -1.35 -16.43 -21.83
N SER A 841 -2.38 -15.88 -22.46
CA SER A 841 -2.43 -15.73 -23.92
C SER A 841 -1.52 -14.58 -24.38
N THR A 842 -1.13 -14.60 -25.66
CA THR A 842 -0.33 -13.51 -26.27
C THR A 842 -1.06 -12.18 -26.18
N GLU A 843 -2.37 -12.15 -26.50
CA GLU A 843 -3.17 -10.93 -26.44
C GLU A 843 -3.24 -10.38 -25.02
N LEU A 844 -3.57 -11.23 -24.04
CA LEU A 844 -3.65 -10.84 -22.64
C LEU A 844 -2.31 -10.27 -22.16
N CYS A 845 -1.20 -10.95 -22.45
CA CYS A 845 0.12 -10.51 -21.98
C CYS A 845 0.53 -9.17 -22.60
N VAL A 846 0.24 -8.96 -23.90
CA VAL A 846 0.46 -7.67 -24.56
C VAL A 846 -0.40 -6.56 -23.93
N ARG A 847 -1.70 -6.81 -23.74
CA ARG A 847 -2.60 -5.81 -23.14
C ARG A 847 -2.26 -5.52 -21.68
N TRP A 848 -1.79 -6.50 -20.92
CA TRP A 848 -1.38 -6.30 -19.54
C TRP A 848 -0.12 -5.44 -19.44
N HIS A 849 0.88 -5.69 -20.29
CA HIS A 849 2.05 -4.81 -20.37
C HIS A 849 1.64 -3.37 -20.76
N GLN A 850 0.71 -3.21 -21.70
CA GLN A 850 0.18 -1.90 -22.08
C GLN A 850 -0.53 -1.21 -20.91
N ALA A 851 -1.42 -1.92 -20.22
CA ALA A 851 -2.15 -1.41 -19.06
C ALA A 851 -1.21 -1.03 -17.90
N ALA A 852 -0.16 -1.80 -17.67
CA ALA A 852 0.79 -1.58 -16.58
C ALA A 852 1.96 -0.64 -16.94
N SER A 853 2.11 -0.23 -18.20
CA SER A 853 3.28 0.55 -18.67
C SER A 853 3.50 1.86 -17.94
N PHE A 854 2.45 2.45 -17.37
CA PHE A 854 2.50 3.69 -16.59
C PHE A 854 2.14 3.48 -15.12
N LEU A 855 1.95 2.23 -14.68
CA LEU A 855 1.85 1.92 -13.26
C LEU A 855 3.23 1.95 -12.61
N PRO A 856 3.36 2.31 -11.33
CA PRO A 856 4.67 2.57 -10.73
C PRO A 856 5.64 1.36 -10.72
N LEU A 857 5.17 0.16 -10.37
CA LEU A 857 5.95 -1.08 -10.52
C LEU A 857 5.56 -1.82 -11.81
N LEU A 858 6.54 -2.11 -12.67
CA LEU A 858 6.35 -2.95 -13.85
C LEU A 858 7.24 -4.21 -13.78
N ARG A 859 6.68 -5.27 -13.21
CA ARG A 859 7.37 -6.57 -13.01
C ARG A 859 6.64 -7.69 -13.73
N ASN A 860 7.35 -8.46 -14.53
CA ASN A 860 6.88 -9.75 -15.04
C ASN A 860 7.45 -10.85 -14.16
N HIS A 861 6.57 -11.53 -13.43
CA HIS A 861 6.93 -12.61 -12.51
C HIS A 861 5.88 -13.72 -12.60
N ALA A 862 6.34 -14.93 -12.93
CA ALA A 862 5.50 -16.11 -13.10
C ALA A 862 5.75 -17.13 -12.00
N GLU A 863 4.69 -17.75 -11.50
CA GLU A 863 4.76 -18.98 -10.71
C GLU A 863 5.20 -20.15 -11.60
N SER A 864 5.57 -21.27 -10.97
CA SER A 864 6.06 -22.46 -11.68
C SER A 864 5.04 -23.05 -12.66
N ASP A 865 3.73 -22.82 -12.43
CA ASP A 865 2.63 -23.28 -13.28
C ASP A 865 2.30 -22.31 -14.44
N GLY A 866 2.80 -21.06 -14.41
CA GLY A 866 2.48 -19.99 -15.37
C GLY A 866 3.12 -20.15 -16.75
N GLY A 867 4.08 -21.08 -16.89
CA GLY A 867 4.78 -21.33 -18.14
C GLY A 867 5.79 -20.23 -18.51
N LYS A 868 6.16 -20.17 -19.79
CA LYS A 868 7.11 -19.22 -20.37
C LYS A 868 6.36 -17.96 -20.83
N GLN A 869 6.54 -16.83 -20.14
CA GLN A 869 5.77 -15.59 -20.35
C GLN A 869 6.62 -14.31 -20.40
N THR A 870 7.94 -14.43 -20.54
CA THR A 870 8.79 -13.27 -20.81
C THR A 870 8.57 -12.79 -22.25
N PRO A 871 8.90 -11.53 -22.60
CA PRO A 871 8.70 -11.04 -23.96
C PRO A 871 9.32 -11.90 -25.07
N VAL A 872 10.44 -12.58 -24.79
CA VAL A 872 11.15 -13.45 -25.75
C VAL A 872 10.52 -14.83 -25.93
N ASP A 873 9.52 -15.17 -25.11
CA ASP A 873 8.77 -16.43 -25.22
C ASP A 873 7.63 -16.36 -26.26
N PHE A 874 7.29 -15.15 -26.72
CA PHE A 874 6.25 -14.91 -27.72
C PHE A 874 6.82 -14.80 -29.14
N ASP A 875 5.94 -14.78 -30.14
CA ASP A 875 6.33 -14.59 -31.54
C ASP A 875 6.93 -13.20 -31.81
N ALA A 876 7.50 -13.02 -33.00
CA ALA A 876 8.22 -11.79 -33.36
C ALA A 876 7.31 -10.55 -33.37
N ASP A 877 6.02 -10.69 -33.70
CA ASP A 877 5.09 -9.57 -33.76
C ASP A 877 4.74 -9.10 -32.34
N ALA A 878 4.39 -10.03 -31.46
CA ALA A 878 4.15 -9.76 -30.05
C ALA A 878 5.39 -9.19 -29.35
N LEU A 879 6.58 -9.77 -29.60
CA LEU A 879 7.86 -9.27 -29.07
C LEU A 879 8.12 -7.81 -29.49
N ASN A 880 7.85 -7.46 -30.75
CA ASN A 880 8.01 -6.09 -31.24
C ASN A 880 7.05 -5.12 -30.54
N ILE A 881 5.79 -5.53 -30.33
CA ILE A 881 4.79 -4.73 -29.62
C ILE A 881 5.23 -4.53 -28.15
N LEU A 882 5.60 -5.60 -27.45
CA LEU A 882 6.08 -5.56 -26.07
C LEU A 882 7.30 -4.65 -25.94
N ARG A 883 8.31 -4.82 -26.80
CA ARG A 883 9.50 -3.96 -26.82
C ARG A 883 9.15 -2.49 -27.01
N SER A 884 8.25 -2.17 -27.96
CA SER A 884 7.82 -0.78 -28.19
C SER A 884 7.03 -0.19 -27.02
N THR A 885 6.25 -1.03 -26.34
CA THR A 885 5.48 -0.68 -25.15
C THR A 885 6.41 -0.37 -23.97
N LEU A 886 7.43 -1.20 -23.76
CA LEU A 886 8.46 -0.98 -22.75
C LEU A 886 9.29 0.27 -23.04
N LEU A 887 9.80 0.46 -24.27
CA LEU A 887 10.53 1.68 -24.61
C LEU A 887 9.69 2.95 -24.43
N ARG A 888 8.37 2.87 -24.65
CA ARG A 888 7.45 3.97 -24.34
C ARG A 888 7.47 4.31 -22.84
N ARG A 889 7.44 3.34 -21.94
CA ARG A 889 7.61 3.60 -20.50
C ARG A 889 8.91 4.35 -20.21
N TYR A 890 10.04 3.86 -20.75
CA TYR A 890 11.36 4.47 -20.53
C TYR A 890 11.42 5.94 -20.97
N ARG A 891 10.64 6.31 -21.99
CA ARG A 891 10.52 7.69 -22.44
C ARG A 891 9.89 8.63 -21.40
N TYR A 892 8.97 8.14 -20.57
CA TYR A 892 8.23 8.94 -19.59
C TYR A 892 8.78 8.84 -18.15
N LEU A 893 9.89 8.13 -17.94
CA LEU A 893 10.49 8.00 -16.61
C LEU A 893 10.89 9.32 -15.95
N PRO A 894 11.36 10.38 -16.65
CA PRO A 894 11.65 11.66 -15.98
C PRO A 894 10.42 12.28 -15.31
N TYR A 895 9.27 12.23 -15.98
CA TYR A 895 8.01 12.69 -15.42
C TYR A 895 7.55 11.80 -14.26
N MET A 896 7.59 10.46 -14.41
CA MET A 896 7.26 9.54 -13.33
C MET A 896 8.16 9.74 -12.10
N TYR A 897 9.46 9.98 -12.30
CA TYR A 897 10.40 10.23 -11.22
C TYR A 897 10.15 11.57 -10.52
N THR A 898 9.75 12.60 -11.27
CA THR A 898 9.31 13.89 -10.70
C THR A 898 8.05 13.70 -9.84
N LEU A 899 7.10 12.86 -10.26
CA LEU A 899 5.93 12.54 -9.44
C LEU A 899 6.29 11.77 -8.16
N PHE A 900 7.33 10.92 -8.20
CA PHE A 900 7.84 10.26 -7.00
C PHE A 900 8.53 11.24 -6.04
N TYR A 901 9.22 12.25 -6.57
CA TYR A 901 9.74 13.36 -5.75
C TYR A 901 8.60 14.09 -5.04
N GLU A 902 7.53 14.41 -5.78
CA GLU A 902 6.34 15.04 -5.20
C GLU A 902 5.67 14.14 -4.15
N ALA A 903 5.53 12.84 -4.41
CA ALA A 903 5.01 11.88 -3.45
C ALA A 903 5.87 11.82 -2.17
N HIS A 904 7.19 11.80 -2.31
CA HIS A 904 8.12 11.79 -1.19
C HIS A 904 8.06 13.09 -0.35
N ARG A 905 7.92 14.24 -1.01
CA ARG A 905 7.90 15.57 -0.38
C ARG A 905 6.56 15.93 0.26
N SER A 906 5.45 15.60 -0.41
CA SER A 906 4.10 16.06 -0.07
C SER A 906 3.11 14.94 0.25
N GLY A 907 3.42 13.68 -0.09
CA GLY A 907 2.46 12.58 0.05
C GLY A 907 1.53 12.39 -1.15
N SER A 908 1.61 13.25 -2.15
CA SER A 908 0.80 13.19 -3.38
C SER A 908 0.83 11.81 -4.07
N PRO A 909 -0.31 11.31 -4.57
CA PRO A 909 -0.35 10.03 -5.29
C PRO A 909 0.32 10.12 -6.67
N VAL A 910 1.09 9.09 -7.03
CA VAL A 910 1.79 9.03 -8.33
C VAL A 910 0.82 8.64 -9.45
N VAL A 911 0.02 7.60 -9.23
CA VAL A 911 -1.13 7.29 -10.08
C VAL A 911 -2.44 7.53 -9.32
N ARG A 912 -3.42 8.12 -10.00
CA ARG A 912 -4.67 8.58 -9.37
C ARG A 912 -5.91 8.23 -10.20
N PRO A 913 -7.06 7.94 -9.54
CA PRO A 913 -8.35 7.81 -10.23
C PRO A 913 -8.73 9.13 -10.90
N LEU A 914 -9.57 9.06 -11.94
CA LEU A 914 -10.09 10.27 -12.60
C LEU A 914 -10.90 11.12 -11.62
N SER A 915 -11.67 10.50 -10.71
CA SER A 915 -12.48 11.21 -9.71
C SER A 915 -11.67 12.05 -8.71
N PHE A 916 -10.36 11.84 -8.59
CA PHE A 916 -9.53 12.67 -7.69
C PHE A 916 -9.10 13.98 -8.35
N GLU A 917 -9.02 14.00 -9.69
CA GLU A 917 -8.72 15.20 -10.48
C GLU A 917 -9.99 15.93 -10.95
N PHE A 918 -11.10 15.21 -10.99
CA PHE A 918 -12.41 15.68 -11.44
C PHE A 918 -13.50 15.24 -10.45
N PRO A 919 -13.46 15.71 -9.18
CA PRO A 919 -14.39 15.25 -8.12
C PRO A 919 -15.87 15.58 -8.40
N ASP A 920 -16.11 16.68 -9.11
CA ASP A 920 -17.46 17.13 -9.48
C ASP A 920 -18.05 16.32 -10.65
N ASP A 921 -17.23 15.52 -11.34
CA ASP A 921 -17.66 14.71 -12.48
C ASP A 921 -18.17 13.34 -12.02
N LYS A 922 -19.50 13.22 -11.89
CA LYS A 922 -20.16 11.97 -11.47
C LYS A 922 -19.76 10.77 -12.34
N SER A 923 -19.56 10.98 -13.65
CA SER A 923 -19.20 9.88 -14.57
C SER A 923 -17.78 9.39 -14.36
N ALA A 924 -16.86 10.24 -13.88
CA ALA A 924 -15.49 9.87 -13.56
C ALA A 924 -15.39 8.93 -12.35
N ARG A 925 -16.38 8.96 -11.44
CA ARG A 925 -16.42 8.15 -10.21
C ARG A 925 -16.50 6.64 -10.46
N ASP A 926 -17.11 6.24 -11.59
CA ASP A 926 -17.30 4.83 -11.96
C ASP A 926 -16.20 4.30 -12.90
N ILE A 927 -15.20 5.12 -13.23
CA ILE A 927 -14.11 4.73 -14.14
C ILE A 927 -12.94 4.14 -13.36
N GLU A 928 -12.80 2.82 -13.42
CA GLU A 928 -11.74 2.10 -12.69
C GLU A 928 -10.63 1.52 -13.58
N HIS A 929 -10.84 1.53 -14.90
CA HIS A 929 -9.90 0.95 -15.86
C HIS A 929 -9.10 2.01 -16.64
N GLN A 930 -9.45 3.29 -16.48
CA GLN A 930 -8.61 4.42 -16.89
C GLN A 930 -7.97 5.02 -15.63
N TYR A 931 -6.74 5.51 -15.77
CA TYR A 931 -6.04 6.15 -14.67
C TYR A 931 -5.18 7.30 -15.18
N LEU A 932 -4.80 8.17 -14.25
CA LEU A 932 -3.90 9.29 -14.51
C LEU A 932 -2.53 9.02 -13.88
N LEU A 933 -1.46 9.30 -14.63
CA LEU A 933 -0.11 9.42 -14.09
C LEU A 933 0.12 10.90 -13.76
N GLY A 934 0.15 11.21 -12.47
CA GLY A 934 0.02 12.57 -11.97
C GLY A 934 -1.27 13.22 -12.47
N PRO A 935 -1.31 14.55 -12.60
CA PRO A 935 -2.49 15.26 -13.12
C PRO A 935 -2.55 15.35 -14.66
N ALA A 936 -1.44 15.05 -15.35
CA ALA A 936 -1.27 15.42 -16.77
C ALA A 936 -1.56 14.31 -17.78
N LEU A 937 -1.30 13.03 -17.46
CA LEU A 937 -1.26 11.96 -18.47
C LEU A 937 -2.31 10.88 -18.19
N MET A 938 -3.32 10.77 -19.05
CA MET A 938 -4.37 9.74 -18.96
C MET A 938 -4.02 8.52 -19.79
N VAL A 939 -4.18 7.34 -19.19
CA VAL A 939 -3.96 6.04 -19.83
C VAL A 939 -5.29 5.31 -19.94
N SER A 940 -5.60 4.82 -21.14
CA SER A 940 -6.86 4.13 -21.43
C SER A 940 -6.58 2.79 -22.14
N PRO A 941 -6.29 1.73 -21.37
CA PRO A 941 -5.97 0.42 -21.92
C PRO A 941 -7.21 -0.33 -22.42
N VAL A 942 -6.99 -1.30 -23.31
CA VAL A 942 -8.00 -2.31 -23.64
C VAL A 942 -7.95 -3.41 -22.58
N VAL A 943 -9.09 -3.66 -21.94
CA VAL A 943 -9.21 -4.56 -20.78
C VAL A 943 -10.17 -5.74 -21.00
N HIS A 944 -10.55 -5.99 -22.25
CA HIS A 944 -11.44 -7.07 -22.65
C HIS A 944 -10.86 -7.88 -23.82
N GLU A 945 -11.13 -9.18 -23.83
CA GLU A 945 -10.66 -10.11 -24.86
C GLU A 945 -11.22 -9.78 -26.24
N GLY A 946 -10.36 -9.83 -27.27
CA GLY A 946 -10.73 -9.61 -28.66
C GLY A 946 -11.11 -8.18 -29.01
N ALA A 947 -11.05 -7.25 -28.06
CA ALA A 947 -11.40 -5.85 -28.29
C ALA A 947 -10.32 -5.12 -29.10
N ILE A 948 -10.77 -4.49 -30.20
CA ILE A 948 -9.93 -3.67 -31.08
C ILE A 948 -10.16 -2.17 -30.90
N SER A 949 -11.02 -1.79 -29.95
CA SER A 949 -11.27 -0.42 -29.53
C SER A 949 -11.21 -0.32 -28.01
N ALA A 950 -10.84 0.86 -27.52
CA ALA A 950 -10.94 1.23 -26.11
C ALA A 950 -12.10 2.20 -25.96
N GLU A 951 -12.99 1.94 -25.02
CA GLU A 951 -13.99 2.91 -24.59
C GLU A 951 -13.30 3.89 -23.64
N VAL A 952 -13.25 5.16 -24.02
CA VAL A 952 -12.53 6.20 -23.28
C VAL A 952 -13.52 7.25 -22.81
N TYR A 953 -13.58 7.47 -21.51
CA TYR A 953 -14.20 8.63 -20.91
C TYR A 953 -13.20 9.79 -20.84
N PHE A 954 -13.57 10.97 -21.32
CA PHE A 954 -12.76 12.19 -21.24
C PHE A 954 -13.42 13.18 -20.26
N PRO A 955 -12.86 13.38 -19.05
CA PRO A 955 -13.34 14.40 -18.12
C PRO A 955 -13.22 15.83 -18.70
N ASP A 956 -13.82 16.81 -18.02
CA ASP A 956 -13.89 18.21 -18.46
C ASP A 956 -12.52 18.91 -18.56
N ALA A 957 -11.81 18.65 -19.66
CA ALA A 957 -10.55 19.27 -19.99
C ALA A 957 -10.28 19.11 -21.49
N HIS A 958 -9.33 19.90 -21.99
CA HIS A 958 -8.74 19.63 -23.30
C HIS A 958 -7.83 18.40 -23.20
N TRP A 959 -8.04 17.41 -24.07
CA TRP A 959 -7.22 16.21 -24.14
C TRP A 959 -6.60 16.05 -25.51
N TYR A 960 -5.28 15.87 -25.56
CA TYR A 960 -4.52 15.69 -26.79
C TYR A 960 -3.94 14.27 -26.83
N ASP A 961 -3.97 13.61 -27.98
CA ASP A 961 -3.22 12.36 -28.18
C ASP A 961 -1.72 12.66 -27.93
N ALA A 962 -1.12 11.95 -26.96
CA ALA A 962 0.24 12.27 -26.52
C ALA A 962 1.30 12.00 -27.61
N HIS A 963 0.97 11.21 -28.64
CA HIS A 963 1.88 10.85 -29.72
C HIS A 963 1.84 11.85 -30.89
N ASP A 964 0.66 12.21 -31.38
CA ASP A 964 0.51 13.07 -32.58
C ASP A 964 -0.03 14.48 -32.30
N GLY A 965 -0.39 14.77 -31.04
CA GLY A 965 -0.85 16.07 -30.58
C GLY A 965 -2.26 16.45 -31.04
N LYS A 966 -2.99 15.55 -31.71
CA LYS A 966 -4.37 15.84 -32.13
C LYS A 966 -5.28 15.95 -30.93
N LEU A 967 -6.21 16.90 -30.99
CA LEU A 967 -7.29 16.99 -30.01
C LEU A 967 -8.15 15.72 -30.08
N ALA A 968 -8.19 14.98 -28.97
CA ALA A 968 -8.92 13.72 -28.87
C ALA A 968 -10.42 13.94 -28.66
N MET A 969 -10.77 15.00 -27.92
CA MET A 969 -12.16 15.40 -27.69
C MET A 969 -12.26 16.93 -27.63
N ASP A 970 -13.27 17.48 -28.30
CA ASP A 970 -13.62 18.91 -28.21
C ASP A 970 -14.54 19.10 -26.98
N PRO A 971 -14.23 20.03 -26.05
CA PRO A 971 -15.10 20.32 -24.90
C PRO A 971 -16.54 20.70 -25.30
N ALA A 972 -16.76 21.15 -26.54
CA ALA A 972 -18.09 21.50 -27.05
C ALA A 972 -19.00 20.29 -27.39
N ALA A 973 -18.56 19.05 -27.13
CA ALA A 973 -19.27 17.82 -27.49
C ALA A 973 -20.54 17.49 -26.65
N GLY A 974 -20.92 18.34 -25.69
CA GLY A 974 -22.08 18.12 -24.81
C GLY A 974 -21.85 17.00 -23.77
N ASP A 975 -22.94 16.44 -23.23
CA ASP A 975 -22.90 15.50 -22.09
C ASP A 975 -22.29 14.12 -22.43
N ASN A 976 -22.22 13.72 -23.70
CA ASN A 976 -21.69 12.40 -24.08
C ASN A 976 -20.16 12.42 -24.22
N ARG A 977 -19.47 12.37 -23.09
CA ARG A 977 -17.99 12.39 -22.97
C ARG A 977 -17.30 11.02 -23.15
N ARG A 978 -18.02 10.02 -23.67
CA ARG A 978 -17.48 8.68 -23.98
C ARG A 978 -17.21 8.54 -25.46
N VAL A 979 -16.01 8.07 -25.80
CA VAL A 979 -15.57 7.88 -27.19
C VAL A 979 -14.96 6.49 -27.34
N SER A 980 -15.42 5.75 -28.36
CA SER A 980 -14.79 4.49 -28.78
C SER A 980 -13.62 4.77 -29.72
N LEU A 981 -12.39 4.54 -29.25
CA LEU A 981 -11.18 4.79 -30.03
C LEU A 981 -10.58 3.49 -30.57
N LEU A 982 -10.32 3.45 -31.87
CA LEU A 982 -9.65 2.33 -32.52
C LEU A 982 -8.26 2.10 -31.90
N THR A 983 -8.09 0.94 -31.28
CA THR A 983 -6.95 0.55 -30.45
C THR A 983 -6.52 -0.87 -30.83
N PRO A 984 -5.96 -1.08 -32.04
CA PRO A 984 -5.45 -2.39 -32.44
C PRO A 984 -4.34 -2.85 -31.48
N LEU A 985 -3.96 -4.13 -31.55
CA LEU A 985 -3.02 -4.74 -30.59
C LEU A 985 -1.73 -3.93 -30.35
N PRO A 986 -1.08 -3.28 -31.35
CA PRO A 986 0.12 -2.47 -31.12
C PRO A 986 -0.11 -1.10 -30.46
N LYS A 987 -1.37 -0.63 -30.37
CA LYS A 987 -1.72 0.71 -29.89
C LYS A 987 -2.20 0.65 -28.43
N LEU A 988 -1.73 1.60 -27.64
CA LEU A 988 -2.24 1.99 -26.33
C LEU A 988 -2.63 3.47 -26.41
N GLN A 989 -3.83 3.81 -25.96
CA GLN A 989 -4.31 5.19 -25.91
C GLN A 989 -3.70 5.89 -24.70
N VAL A 990 -3.04 7.02 -24.97
CA VAL A 990 -2.42 7.88 -23.96
C VAL A 990 -2.71 9.32 -24.35
N HIS A 991 -3.28 10.07 -23.43
CA HIS A 991 -3.72 11.45 -23.68
C HIS A 991 -3.07 12.41 -22.69
N LEU A 992 -2.63 13.56 -23.19
CA LEU A 992 -2.06 14.65 -22.41
C LEU A 992 -3.14 15.71 -22.16
N ARG A 993 -3.34 16.07 -20.90
CA ARG A 993 -4.28 17.11 -20.46
C ARG A 993 -3.72 18.50 -20.79
N GLY A 994 -4.57 19.39 -21.31
CA GLY A 994 -4.26 20.80 -21.49
C GLY A 994 -3.91 21.47 -20.16
N GLY A 995 -2.96 22.40 -20.17
CA GLY A 995 -2.41 23.07 -18.99
C GLY A 995 -1.10 22.47 -18.49
N TYR A 996 -0.65 21.33 -19.04
CA TYR A 996 0.52 20.61 -18.53
C TYR A 996 1.67 20.47 -19.54
N ILE A 997 2.89 20.49 -19.00
CA ILE A 997 4.13 20.15 -19.70
C ILE A 997 4.69 18.86 -19.10
N VAL A 998 4.87 17.83 -19.92
CA VAL A 998 5.43 16.53 -19.52
C VAL A 998 6.86 16.38 -20.08
N PRO A 999 7.89 16.29 -19.23
CA PRO A 999 9.24 16.00 -19.67
C PRO A 999 9.37 14.53 -20.09
N THR A 1000 9.91 14.31 -21.29
CA THR A 1000 10.25 12.98 -21.78
C THR A 1000 11.71 12.92 -22.17
N GLN A 1001 12.29 11.72 -22.16
CA GLN A 1001 13.69 11.51 -22.49
C GLN A 1001 13.84 10.39 -23.53
N GLN A 1002 14.93 10.41 -24.29
CA GLN A 1002 15.23 9.35 -25.25
C GLN A 1002 15.31 7.99 -24.56
N SER A 1003 14.42 7.07 -24.95
CA SER A 1003 14.35 5.72 -24.39
C SER A 1003 15.49 4.83 -24.89
N LEU A 1004 16.15 4.13 -23.97
CA LEU A 1004 17.16 3.10 -24.23
C LEU A 1004 16.85 1.85 -23.39
N THR A 1005 17.69 0.80 -23.49
CA THR A 1005 17.41 -0.52 -22.91
C THR A 1005 17.60 -0.61 -21.39
N THR A 1006 18.24 0.38 -20.76
CA THR A 1006 18.39 0.49 -19.30
C THR A 1006 18.22 1.95 -18.88
N THR A 1007 17.88 2.19 -17.61
CA THR A 1007 17.72 3.55 -17.10
C THR A 1007 19.03 4.34 -17.15
N THR A 1008 20.15 3.73 -16.76
CA THR A 1008 21.51 4.31 -16.82
C THR A 1008 21.85 4.89 -18.20
N LEU A 1009 21.47 4.19 -19.28
CA LEU A 1009 21.65 4.69 -20.63
C LEU A 1009 20.64 5.78 -20.96
N SER A 1010 19.35 5.57 -20.66
CA SER A 1010 18.28 6.52 -20.99
C SER A 1010 18.46 7.89 -20.32
N ARG A 1011 19.01 7.93 -19.11
CA ARG A 1011 19.26 9.16 -18.32
C ARG A 1011 20.26 10.12 -18.97
N ARG A 1012 21.08 9.63 -19.90
CA ARG A 1012 22.00 10.44 -20.73
C ARG A 1012 21.39 10.86 -22.06
N GLY A 1013 20.18 10.41 -22.35
CA GLY A 1013 19.46 10.69 -23.58
C GLY A 1013 18.95 12.13 -23.63
N GLY A 1014 18.74 12.63 -24.83
CA GLY A 1014 18.18 13.98 -25.02
C GLY A 1014 16.73 14.08 -24.56
N PHE A 1015 16.35 15.25 -24.06
CA PHE A 1015 15.00 15.56 -23.61
C PHE A 1015 14.08 16.01 -24.75
N THR A 1016 12.80 15.70 -24.61
CA THR A 1016 11.70 16.25 -25.39
C THR A 1016 10.59 16.69 -24.46
N LEU A 1017 10.19 17.96 -24.51
CA LEU A 1017 9.11 18.50 -23.68
C LEU A 1017 7.79 18.46 -24.47
N LEU A 1018 6.76 17.83 -23.90
CA LEU A 1018 5.42 17.79 -24.47
C LEU A 1018 4.55 18.80 -23.73
N ALA A 1019 4.19 19.91 -24.36
CA ALA A 1019 3.46 21.01 -23.76
C ALA A 1019 2.05 21.11 -24.36
N ALA A 1020 1.01 20.77 -23.60
CA ALA A 1020 -0.37 20.88 -24.05
C ALA A 1020 -1.01 22.16 -23.53
N LEU A 1021 -1.33 23.10 -24.41
CA LEU A 1021 -1.98 24.36 -24.02
C LEU A 1021 -3.40 24.09 -23.53
N ASP A 1022 -3.80 24.73 -22.42
CA ASP A 1022 -5.21 24.84 -22.07
C ASP A 1022 -5.84 25.97 -22.88
N THR A 1023 -6.63 25.61 -23.89
CA THR A 1023 -7.31 26.58 -24.76
C THR A 1023 -8.65 27.09 -24.22
N SER A 1024 -9.02 26.74 -22.98
CA SER A 1024 -10.22 27.29 -22.32
C SER A 1024 -10.01 28.70 -21.78
N GLN A 1025 -8.75 29.06 -21.53
CA GLN A 1025 -8.35 30.35 -20.95
C GLN A 1025 -8.19 31.43 -22.03
N GLU A 1026 -8.35 32.70 -21.65
CA GLU A 1026 -8.12 33.84 -22.57
C GLU A 1026 -6.69 33.86 -23.13
N SER A 1027 -5.71 33.42 -22.32
CA SER A 1027 -4.30 33.27 -22.70
C SER A 1027 -3.90 31.80 -22.54
N PRO A 1028 -3.93 31.00 -23.63
CA PRO A 1028 -3.61 29.59 -23.54
C PRO A 1028 -2.20 29.36 -22.99
N SER A 1029 -2.10 28.50 -21.98
CA SER A 1029 -0.83 28.24 -21.29
C SER A 1029 -0.69 26.80 -20.83
N ALA A 1030 0.54 26.41 -20.51
CA ALA A 1030 0.83 25.14 -19.85
C ALA A 1030 2.05 25.29 -18.94
N LEU A 1031 2.07 24.53 -17.84
CA LEU A 1031 3.14 24.50 -16.84
C LEU A 1031 3.60 23.07 -16.60
N GLY A 1032 4.85 22.90 -16.20
CA GLY A 1032 5.35 21.61 -15.73
C GLY A 1032 6.67 21.74 -15.01
N GLU A 1033 7.11 20.64 -14.42
CA GLU A 1033 8.29 20.60 -13.57
C GLU A 1033 9.15 19.39 -13.95
N LEU A 1034 10.45 19.47 -13.64
CA LEU A 1034 11.38 18.35 -13.73
C LEU A 1034 12.30 18.34 -12.51
N TYR A 1035 12.30 17.23 -11.79
CA TYR A 1035 13.24 16.90 -10.74
C TYR A 1035 14.41 16.06 -11.30
N VAL A 1036 15.65 16.44 -10.97
CA VAL A 1036 16.86 15.70 -11.36
C VAL A 1036 17.84 15.62 -10.19
N ASP A 1037 18.22 14.40 -9.81
CA ASP A 1037 19.35 14.07 -8.94
C ASP A 1037 20.24 13.01 -9.61
N ASP A 1038 21.15 12.39 -8.86
CA ASP A 1038 21.96 11.26 -9.34
C ASP A 1038 21.22 9.93 -9.51
N GLY A 1039 19.97 9.85 -9.07
CA GLY A 1039 19.09 8.70 -9.24
C GLY A 1039 19.16 7.65 -8.12
N ASP A 1040 20.16 7.65 -7.24
CA ASP A 1040 20.31 6.59 -6.22
C ASP A 1040 20.96 7.01 -4.89
N SER A 1041 21.37 8.27 -4.70
CA SER A 1041 21.86 8.72 -3.38
C SER A 1041 20.80 8.64 -2.28
N LEU A 1042 21.17 8.17 -1.07
CA LEU A 1042 20.25 7.98 0.07
C LEU A 1042 19.43 9.22 0.43
N SER A 1043 20.09 10.37 0.59
CA SER A 1043 19.50 11.60 1.14
C SER A 1043 19.59 12.75 0.14
N ALA A 1044 19.41 12.48 -1.16
CA ALA A 1044 19.59 13.51 -2.19
C ALA A 1044 18.70 14.74 -1.97
N VAL A 1045 17.47 14.54 -1.45
CA VAL A 1045 16.52 15.61 -1.18
C VAL A 1045 16.90 16.37 0.09
N GLU A 1046 17.17 15.66 1.18
CA GLU A 1046 17.52 16.23 2.49
C GLU A 1046 18.88 16.94 2.48
N ASP A 1047 19.86 16.41 1.74
CA ASP A 1047 21.18 17.02 1.55
C ASP A 1047 21.18 18.12 0.49
N HIS A 1048 20.01 18.42 -0.11
CA HIS A 1048 19.87 19.39 -1.18
C HIS A 1048 20.77 19.11 -2.41
N ARG A 1049 21.01 17.83 -2.75
CA ARG A 1049 21.81 17.36 -3.90
C ARG A 1049 20.94 17.00 -5.10
N TYR A 1050 20.01 17.87 -5.43
CA TYR A 1050 19.12 17.76 -6.59
C TYR A 1050 18.97 19.11 -7.29
N SER A 1051 18.37 19.12 -8.47
CA SER A 1051 17.98 20.33 -9.19
C SER A 1051 16.50 20.24 -9.59
N LEU A 1052 15.79 21.36 -9.49
CA LEU A 1052 14.37 21.49 -9.80
C LEU A 1052 14.17 22.59 -10.83
N MET A 1053 13.50 22.26 -11.94
CA MET A 1053 13.27 23.14 -13.07
C MET A 1053 11.78 23.28 -13.34
N ASP A 1054 11.32 24.52 -13.47
CA ASP A 1054 9.97 24.85 -13.96
C ASP A 1054 10.01 25.14 -15.45
N PHE A 1055 8.98 24.71 -16.15
CA PHE A 1055 8.72 25.05 -17.54
C PHE A 1055 7.39 25.77 -17.65
N GLY A 1056 7.34 26.77 -18.54
CA GLY A 1056 6.10 27.46 -18.88
C GLY A 1056 6.04 27.79 -20.35
N VAL A 1057 4.88 27.55 -20.96
CA VAL A 1057 4.56 28.01 -22.31
C VAL A 1057 3.28 28.83 -22.26
N PHE A 1058 3.26 29.92 -23.03
CA PHE A 1058 2.11 30.81 -23.10
C PHE A 1058 1.97 31.37 -24.52
N GLN A 1059 0.72 31.49 -24.96
CA GLN A 1059 0.39 32.10 -26.23
C GLN A 1059 -0.16 33.53 -25.99
N ASN A 1060 0.70 34.53 -26.20
CA ASN A 1060 0.40 35.95 -25.91
C ASN A 1060 -0.58 36.59 -26.91
N SER A 1061 -0.59 36.12 -28.15
CA SER A 1061 -1.38 36.67 -29.26
C SER A 1061 -1.66 35.60 -30.32
N SER A 1062 -2.47 35.93 -31.32
CA SER A 1062 -2.81 35.01 -32.43
C SER A 1062 -1.62 34.61 -33.31
N ASP A 1063 -0.44 35.18 -33.08
CA ASP A 1063 0.78 34.98 -33.86
C ASP A 1063 2.03 34.66 -33.03
N THR A 1064 2.00 34.76 -31.69
CA THR A 1064 3.20 34.62 -30.86
C THR A 1064 3.04 33.55 -29.78
N VAL A 1065 4.01 32.62 -29.71
CA VAL A 1065 4.16 31.61 -28.65
C VAL A 1065 5.51 31.81 -27.97
N GLU A 1066 5.51 31.80 -26.64
CA GLU A 1066 6.73 31.92 -25.84
C GLU A 1066 6.86 30.73 -24.89
N PHE A 1067 8.06 30.15 -24.84
CA PHE A 1067 8.43 29.05 -23.96
C PHE A 1067 9.61 29.49 -23.11
N LYS A 1068 9.54 29.27 -21.80
CA LYS A 1068 10.62 29.59 -20.87
C LYS A 1068 10.80 28.46 -19.86
N ASN A 1069 12.01 28.29 -19.36
CA ASN A 1069 12.23 27.57 -18.12
C ASN A 1069 12.83 28.50 -17.05
N SER A 1070 12.79 28.05 -15.80
CA SER A 1070 13.51 28.67 -14.69
C SER A 1070 14.01 27.59 -13.75
N ILE A 1071 15.23 27.74 -13.22
CA ILE A 1071 15.79 26.79 -12.26
C ILE A 1071 15.37 27.25 -10.86
N LYS A 1072 14.44 26.53 -10.23
CA LYS A 1072 13.94 26.85 -8.88
C LYS A 1072 14.96 26.50 -7.81
N PHE A 1073 15.64 25.38 -8.00
CA PHE A 1073 16.66 24.89 -7.10
C PHE A 1073 17.81 24.26 -7.90
N HIS A 1074 19.06 24.58 -7.55
CA HIS A 1074 20.24 24.10 -8.25
C HIS A 1074 21.30 23.58 -7.28
N GLY A 1075 21.13 22.35 -6.82
CA GLY A 1075 22.07 21.65 -5.95
C GLY A 1075 22.79 20.47 -6.61
N TYR A 1076 22.45 20.15 -7.86
CA TYR A 1076 23.04 19.02 -8.60
C TYR A 1076 23.59 19.45 -9.97
N THR A 1077 24.83 19.06 -10.26
CA THR A 1077 25.57 19.41 -11.48
C THR A 1077 26.08 18.17 -12.24
N GLY A 1078 25.45 17.01 -12.06
CA GLY A 1078 25.85 15.78 -12.73
C GLY A 1078 25.54 15.75 -14.24
N PRO A 1079 25.95 14.68 -14.94
CA PRO A 1079 25.85 14.60 -16.39
C PRO A 1079 24.41 14.66 -16.92
N GLU A 1080 23.41 14.28 -16.13
CA GLU A 1080 22.00 14.38 -16.48
C GLU A 1080 21.54 15.82 -16.71
N MET A 1081 22.14 16.79 -16.00
CA MET A 1081 21.87 18.22 -16.22
C MET A 1081 22.44 18.73 -17.54
N GLN A 1082 23.42 18.01 -18.10
CA GLN A 1082 24.07 18.32 -19.38
C GLN A 1082 23.37 17.64 -20.58
N ALA A 1083 22.29 16.90 -20.34
CA ALA A 1083 21.54 16.27 -21.42
C ALA A 1083 20.87 17.32 -22.32
N ASP A 1084 21.03 17.16 -23.63
CA ASP A 1084 20.51 18.10 -24.62
C ASP A 1084 18.97 18.15 -24.62
N LEU A 1085 18.40 19.34 -24.57
CA LEU A 1085 17.01 19.56 -24.96
C LEU A 1085 16.92 19.55 -26.50
N ARG A 1086 16.38 18.47 -27.05
CA ARG A 1086 16.35 18.26 -28.51
C ARG A 1086 15.14 18.88 -29.18
N GLU A 1087 14.00 18.78 -28.51
CA GLU A 1087 12.70 19.10 -29.11
C GLU A 1087 11.71 19.62 -28.05
N ILE A 1088 10.90 20.61 -28.43
CA ILE A 1088 9.71 21.01 -27.68
C ILE A 1088 8.52 20.86 -28.63
N ARG A 1089 7.48 20.15 -28.19
CA ARG A 1089 6.21 20.03 -28.92
C ARG A 1089 5.14 20.78 -28.16
N VAL A 1090 4.53 21.78 -28.79
CA VAL A 1090 3.43 22.55 -28.22
C VAL A 1090 2.14 22.16 -28.94
N TYR A 1091 1.18 21.61 -28.20
CA TYR A 1091 -0.13 21.17 -28.70
C TYR A 1091 -1.19 22.24 -28.46
N GLY A 1092 -2.15 22.33 -29.37
CA GLY A 1092 -3.27 23.27 -29.25
C GLY A 1092 -2.96 24.71 -29.66
N VAL A 1093 -1.86 24.95 -30.38
CA VAL A 1093 -1.51 26.29 -30.87
C VAL A 1093 -2.53 26.73 -31.92
N ARG A 1094 -3.25 27.83 -31.67
CA ARG A 1094 -4.32 28.33 -32.55
C ARG A 1094 -4.16 29.81 -32.81
N GLY A 1095 -4.39 30.27 -34.03
CA GLY A 1095 -4.37 31.70 -34.34
C GLY A 1095 -4.39 31.97 -35.83
N THR A 1096 -4.77 33.19 -36.22
CA THR A 1096 -4.91 33.59 -37.62
C THR A 1096 -3.59 33.50 -38.41
N SER A 1097 -2.45 33.59 -37.72
CA SER A 1097 -1.12 33.47 -38.33
C SER A 1097 -0.58 32.04 -38.33
N PHE A 1098 -1.16 31.11 -37.56
CA PHE A 1098 -0.78 29.70 -37.51
C PHE A 1098 -1.65 28.88 -38.46
N THR A 1099 -1.25 28.84 -39.73
CA THR A 1099 -1.97 28.15 -40.82
C THR A 1099 -1.03 27.20 -41.57
N ALA A 1100 -1.58 26.40 -42.50
CA ALA A 1100 -0.74 25.59 -43.38
C ALA A 1100 0.20 26.49 -44.20
N ASN A 1101 1.50 26.18 -44.17
CA ASN A 1101 2.57 26.94 -44.84
C ASN A 1101 2.90 28.32 -44.23
N SER A 1102 2.52 28.60 -42.98
CA SER A 1102 3.02 29.78 -42.28
C SER A 1102 4.56 29.74 -42.12
N SER A 1103 5.23 30.87 -42.34
CA SER A 1103 6.65 31.02 -42.00
C SER A 1103 6.78 31.44 -40.53
N MET A 1104 7.80 30.93 -39.85
CA MET A 1104 8.05 31.24 -38.44
C MET A 1104 9.43 31.82 -38.25
N ASP A 1105 9.49 32.85 -37.42
CA ASP A 1105 10.73 33.31 -36.85
C ASP A 1105 10.80 32.84 -35.39
N ALA A 1106 11.83 32.06 -35.06
CA ALA A 1106 12.00 31.49 -33.73
C ALA A 1106 13.39 31.81 -33.20
N THR A 1107 13.42 32.49 -32.06
CA THR A 1107 14.62 32.99 -31.40
C THR A 1107 14.76 32.33 -30.04
N LEU A 1108 15.96 31.84 -29.73
CA LEU A 1108 16.33 31.27 -28.44
C LEU A 1108 17.34 32.19 -27.77
N LEU A 1109 17.01 32.64 -26.57
CA LEU A 1109 17.92 33.31 -25.66
C LEU A 1109 18.33 32.32 -24.58
N SER A 1110 19.64 32.19 -24.35
CA SER A 1110 20.20 31.33 -23.31
C SER A 1110 21.20 32.14 -22.47
N SER A 1111 21.13 32.01 -21.14
CA SER A 1111 22.06 32.64 -20.22
C SER A 1111 23.22 31.69 -19.94
N SER A 1112 24.34 31.82 -20.65
CA SER A 1112 25.61 31.21 -20.22
C SER A 1112 26.21 32.08 -19.12
N GLY A 1113 26.63 31.49 -18.00
CA GLY A 1113 27.06 32.17 -16.76
C GLY A 1113 28.20 33.20 -16.86
N GLU A 1114 28.70 33.53 -18.05
CA GLU A 1114 29.61 34.66 -18.29
C GLU A 1114 29.30 35.33 -19.65
N GLY A 1115 28.70 36.53 -19.63
CA GLY A 1115 28.53 37.38 -20.83
C GLY A 1115 27.12 37.45 -21.45
N TYR A 1116 26.89 38.48 -22.27
CA TYR A 1116 25.60 38.86 -22.88
C TYR A 1116 24.81 37.67 -23.45
N PRO A 1117 23.46 37.65 -23.32
CA PRO A 1117 22.63 36.55 -23.81
C PRO A 1117 22.89 36.30 -25.30
N HIS A 1118 23.24 35.05 -25.63
CA HIS A 1118 23.43 34.64 -27.01
C HIS A 1118 22.07 34.32 -27.64
N GLU A 1119 21.76 34.97 -28.76
CA GLU A 1119 20.55 34.75 -29.53
C GLU A 1119 20.82 33.76 -30.67
N PHE A 1120 20.09 32.65 -30.68
CA PHE A 1120 20.20 31.59 -31.68
C PHE A 1120 18.90 31.45 -32.46
N SER A 1121 18.99 31.15 -33.77
CA SER A 1121 17.81 30.80 -34.56
C SER A 1121 17.44 29.34 -34.32
N VAL A 1122 16.18 29.10 -33.98
CA VAL A 1122 15.61 27.76 -33.73
C VAL A 1122 14.80 27.32 -34.95
N LYS A 1123 14.80 26.02 -35.26
CA LYS A 1123 13.91 25.49 -36.28
C LYS A 1123 12.51 25.31 -35.70
N ALA A 1124 11.52 26.01 -36.27
CA ALA A 1124 10.11 25.91 -35.89
C ALA A 1124 9.24 25.43 -37.06
N GLU A 1125 8.37 24.44 -36.81
CA GLU A 1125 7.47 23.84 -37.80
C GLU A 1125 6.05 23.69 -37.23
N TYR A 1126 5.02 24.11 -37.96
CA TYR A 1126 3.61 23.96 -37.54
C TYR A 1126 2.86 22.96 -38.40
N PHE A 1127 2.18 22.06 -37.71
CA PHE A 1127 1.34 21.01 -38.27
C PHE A 1127 -0.13 21.39 -38.07
N ALA A 1128 -0.70 22.11 -39.05
CA ALA A 1128 -2.06 22.62 -38.98
C ALA A 1128 -3.14 21.55 -38.73
N GLN A 1129 -2.91 20.29 -39.15
CA GLN A 1129 -3.86 19.18 -38.94
C GLN A 1129 -3.99 18.77 -37.47
N SER A 1130 -2.93 18.94 -36.68
CA SER A 1130 -2.92 18.63 -35.25
C SER A 1130 -2.81 19.87 -34.36
N ALA A 1131 -2.81 21.08 -34.94
CA ALA A 1131 -2.56 22.33 -34.23
C ALA A 1131 -1.29 22.26 -33.36
N MET A 1132 -0.23 21.65 -33.90
CA MET A 1132 1.01 21.36 -33.17
C MET A 1132 2.17 22.20 -33.71
N LEU A 1133 2.89 22.87 -32.82
CA LEU A 1133 4.15 23.55 -33.10
C LEU A 1133 5.32 22.68 -32.59
N VAL A 1134 6.30 22.41 -33.43
CA VAL A 1134 7.51 21.65 -33.08
C VAL A 1134 8.71 22.58 -33.19
N LEU A 1135 9.45 22.70 -32.09
CA LEU A 1135 10.70 23.44 -31.98
C LEU A 1135 11.84 22.43 -31.89
N SER A 1136 12.85 22.57 -32.74
CA SER A 1136 13.99 21.65 -32.81
C SER A 1136 15.29 22.40 -33.09
N ARG A 1137 16.44 21.72 -32.90
CA ARG A 1137 17.78 22.34 -32.95
C ARG A 1137 17.94 23.45 -31.91
N LEU A 1138 17.47 23.17 -30.70
CA LEU A 1138 17.63 24.08 -29.55
C LEU A 1138 19.08 24.06 -29.06
N ASP A 1139 19.75 22.89 -29.11
CA ASP A 1139 21.16 22.67 -28.76
C ASP A 1139 21.58 23.32 -27.42
N VAL A 1140 20.68 23.30 -26.44
CA VAL A 1140 20.91 23.75 -25.06
C VAL A 1140 20.75 22.59 -24.07
N PRO A 1141 21.57 22.53 -23.01
CA PRO A 1141 21.36 21.60 -21.91
C PRO A 1141 20.03 21.85 -21.19
N ILE A 1142 19.37 20.79 -20.72
CA ILE A 1142 18.14 20.91 -19.94
C ILE A 1142 18.35 21.68 -18.62
N GLY A 1143 19.56 21.58 -18.06
CA GLY A 1143 19.97 22.25 -16.83
C GLY A 1143 20.33 23.72 -16.96
N GLN A 1144 20.09 24.36 -18.11
CA GLN A 1144 20.36 25.77 -18.35
C GLN A 1144 19.05 26.55 -18.51
N GLU A 1145 19.03 27.82 -18.11
CA GLU A 1145 17.89 28.70 -18.38
C GLU A 1145 17.86 29.16 -19.84
N PHE A 1146 16.68 29.09 -20.44
CA PHE A 1146 16.41 29.44 -21.82
C PHE A 1146 15.01 30.06 -21.99
N HIS A 1147 14.89 30.91 -23.00
CA HIS A 1147 13.65 31.52 -23.46
C HIS A 1147 13.57 31.40 -24.98
N VAL A 1148 12.52 30.75 -25.47
CA VAL A 1148 12.23 30.64 -26.89
C VAL A 1148 11.01 31.48 -27.22
N LYS A 1149 11.14 32.39 -28.18
CA LYS A 1149 10.03 33.18 -28.72
C LYS A 1149 9.82 32.84 -30.18
N VAL A 1150 8.58 32.50 -30.53
CA VAL A 1150 8.16 32.13 -31.88
C VAL A 1150 7.11 33.10 -32.36
N VAL A 1151 7.35 33.72 -33.52
CA VAL A 1151 6.42 34.64 -34.19
C VAL A 1151 6.05 34.06 -35.56
N ALA A 1152 4.78 33.77 -35.75
CA ALA A 1152 4.23 33.23 -36.99
C ALA A 1152 3.80 34.37 -37.93
N GLN A 1153 4.17 34.25 -39.21
CA GLN A 1153 3.72 35.12 -40.28
C GLN A 1153 2.72 34.37 -41.18
N PRO A 1154 1.60 35.01 -41.58
CA PRO A 1154 0.61 34.40 -42.46
C PRO A 1154 1.23 33.95 -43.78
N ALA A 1155 0.75 32.83 -44.33
CA ALA A 1155 1.19 32.37 -45.65
C ALA A 1155 0.95 33.46 -46.71
N ALA A 1156 1.99 33.82 -47.47
CA ALA A 1156 1.87 34.79 -48.55
C ALA A 1156 0.78 34.32 -49.53
N ALA A 1157 -0.24 35.16 -49.75
CA ALA A 1157 -1.27 34.88 -50.74
C ALA A 1157 -0.59 34.64 -52.09
N PRO A 1158 -0.99 33.61 -52.88
CA PRO A 1158 -0.38 33.36 -54.17
C PRO A 1158 -0.53 34.61 -55.03
N GLU A 1159 0.59 35.22 -55.40
CA GLU A 1159 0.62 36.41 -56.27
C GLU A 1159 -0.15 36.07 -57.55
N GLY A 1160 -1.34 36.66 -57.69
CA GLY A 1160 -2.14 36.57 -58.90
C GLY A 1160 -1.31 37.04 -60.09
N GLU A 1161 -1.27 36.20 -61.13
CA GLU A 1161 -0.68 36.51 -62.43
C GLU A 1161 -1.00 37.95 -62.83
N LYS A 1162 0.04 38.80 -62.86
CA LYS A 1162 0.01 40.09 -63.56
C LYS A 1162 -0.21 39.82 -65.05
N LYS A 1163 -1.47 39.78 -65.51
CA LYS A 1163 -1.79 39.93 -66.93
C LYS A 1163 -1.75 41.41 -67.31
N GLY A 1164 -0.73 41.73 -68.10
CA GLY A 1164 -0.56 43.01 -68.77
C GLY A 1164 -1.71 43.33 -69.74
N ALA A 1165 -1.88 44.62 -69.93
CA ALA A 1165 -2.91 45.26 -70.74
C ALA A 1165 -2.85 44.90 -72.24
N GLY A 1166 -4.02 44.87 -72.87
CA GLY A 1166 -4.19 45.19 -74.29
C GLY A 1166 -5.15 44.28 -75.07
N GLY A 1167 -6.31 44.82 -75.51
CA GLY A 1167 -7.00 44.32 -76.70
C GLY A 1167 -8.51 44.07 -76.63
N LYS A 1168 -9.28 45.11 -76.97
CA LYS A 1168 -10.66 45.19 -77.50
C LYS A 1168 -11.45 43.91 -77.86
N SER A 1169 -12.68 43.88 -77.29
CA SER A 1169 -14.03 43.64 -77.85
C SER A 1169 -14.36 42.43 -78.73
N VAL A 1170 -15.45 41.74 -78.36
CA VAL A 1170 -16.69 41.40 -79.13
C VAL A 1170 -17.58 40.61 -78.12
N GLY A 1171 -18.72 41.14 -77.60
CA GLY A 1171 -20.08 41.01 -78.17
C GLY A 1171 -20.51 39.54 -78.27
N ALA A 1172 -21.60 38.98 -77.73
CA ALA A 1172 -22.84 39.45 -77.10
C ALA A 1172 -23.75 38.20 -76.95
N ASN A 1173 -24.66 38.16 -75.95
CA ASN A 1173 -25.99 37.49 -75.98
C ASN A 1173 -26.08 35.94 -76.13
N ALA A 1174 -27.05 35.20 -75.55
CA ALA A 1174 -28.29 35.52 -74.86
C ALA A 1174 -28.78 34.33 -73.99
N SER A 1175 -29.65 34.64 -73.01
CA SER A 1175 -30.90 33.95 -72.61
C SER A 1175 -30.92 32.44 -72.33
N GLY A 1176 -31.55 31.91 -71.29
CA GLY A 1176 -32.47 32.47 -70.29
C GLY A 1176 -33.38 31.36 -69.73
N LYS A 1177 -33.75 31.50 -68.44
CA LYS A 1177 -35.02 31.13 -67.74
C LYS A 1177 -35.61 29.73 -67.98
N SER A 1178 -36.14 28.99 -67.00
CA SER A 1178 -37.09 29.29 -65.90
C SER A 1178 -37.28 27.96 -65.13
N GLY A 1179 -37.56 27.87 -63.82
CA GLY A 1179 -38.70 28.38 -63.02
C GLY A 1179 -39.20 27.15 -62.22
N SER A 1180 -39.01 27.11 -60.90
CA SER A 1180 -39.90 27.58 -59.81
C SER A 1180 -41.19 26.77 -59.65
N GLY A 1181 -41.46 26.31 -58.41
CA GLY A 1181 -42.75 25.79 -57.96
C GLY A 1181 -42.70 25.13 -56.58
N GLU A 1182 -43.00 25.92 -55.54
CA GLU A 1182 -43.36 25.56 -54.15
C GLU A 1182 -44.64 24.66 -54.12
N GLU A 1183 -45.14 24.05 -53.03
CA GLU A 1183 -45.33 24.46 -51.64
C GLU A 1183 -46.05 23.30 -50.88
N GLY A 1184 -46.08 23.29 -49.53
CA GLY A 1184 -47.26 22.78 -48.78
C GLY A 1184 -47.06 21.73 -47.68
N GLU A 1185 -47.25 22.18 -46.42
CA GLU A 1185 -47.30 21.45 -45.13
C GLU A 1185 -48.53 20.53 -44.93
N LYS A 1186 -48.43 19.50 -44.05
CA LYS A 1186 -49.16 19.41 -42.75
C LYS A 1186 -49.11 18.02 -42.07
N GLU A 1187 -49.33 18.08 -40.75
CA GLU A 1187 -49.23 17.13 -39.63
C GLU A 1187 -50.08 15.84 -39.67
N GLY A 1188 -49.68 14.85 -38.85
CA GLY A 1188 -50.62 14.11 -37.98
C GLY A 1188 -50.47 12.58 -37.86
N GLY A 1189 -50.13 12.09 -36.66
CA GLY A 1189 -50.89 11.01 -35.99
C GLY A 1189 -50.44 9.53 -36.04
N ALA A 1190 -49.72 9.12 -34.98
CA ALA A 1190 -49.77 7.88 -34.17
C ALA A 1190 -50.27 6.48 -34.67
N ALA A 1191 -49.53 5.47 -34.18
CA ALA A 1191 -49.94 4.18 -33.59
C ALA A 1191 -49.72 2.85 -34.35
N GLU A 1192 -48.91 1.99 -33.68
CA GLU A 1192 -48.89 0.51 -33.58
C GLU A 1192 -48.81 -0.42 -34.81
N GLY A 1193 -47.88 -1.38 -34.75
CA GLY A 1193 -47.95 -2.60 -35.56
C GLY A 1193 -46.64 -3.40 -35.69
N LYS A 1194 -46.58 -4.53 -35.00
CA LYS A 1194 -45.51 -5.53 -34.92
C LYS A 1194 -45.08 -6.20 -36.24
N ASP A 1195 -43.83 -6.67 -36.19
CA ASP A 1195 -43.30 -7.97 -36.64
C ASP A 1195 -42.81 -8.25 -38.08
N THR A 1196 -41.60 -8.83 -38.08
CA THR A 1196 -41.01 -9.86 -38.95
C THR A 1196 -40.23 -9.49 -40.22
N SER A 1197 -38.91 -9.74 -40.10
CA SER A 1197 -37.95 -10.33 -41.05
C SER A 1197 -38.27 -10.36 -42.55
N ALA A 1198 -37.37 -9.82 -43.37
CA ALA A 1198 -36.47 -10.61 -44.23
C ALA A 1198 -35.72 -9.73 -45.24
N GLU A 1199 -34.50 -10.17 -45.52
CA GLU A 1199 -33.50 -9.71 -46.49
C GLU A 1199 -33.98 -8.99 -47.76
N LYS A 1200 -33.25 -7.94 -48.15
CA LYS A 1200 -32.90 -7.70 -49.57
C LYS A 1200 -31.63 -6.84 -49.72
N LYS A 1201 -30.55 -7.50 -50.13
CA LYS A 1201 -29.31 -6.91 -50.67
C LYS A 1201 -29.63 -6.05 -51.90
N LYS A 1202 -29.11 -4.81 -51.94
CA LYS A 1202 -28.93 -4.03 -53.17
C LYS A 1202 -27.45 -3.72 -53.36
N ALA A 1203 -26.90 -4.22 -54.46
CA ALA A 1203 -25.53 -4.03 -54.89
C ALA A 1203 -25.30 -2.59 -55.40
N SER A 1204 -24.19 -1.99 -54.99
CA SER A 1204 -23.61 -0.76 -55.55
C SER A 1204 -22.44 -1.14 -56.46
N LYS A 1205 -22.43 -0.61 -57.68
CA LYS A 1205 -21.40 -0.83 -58.72
C LYS A 1205 -20.17 0.02 -58.43
N PHE A 1206 -19.00 -0.61 -58.28
CA PHE A 1206 -17.71 0.08 -58.26
C PHE A 1206 -17.09 0.19 -59.66
N SER A 1207 -16.46 1.33 -59.92
CA SER A 1207 -15.80 1.70 -61.19
C SER A 1207 -14.47 0.96 -61.40
N ILE A 1208 -14.27 0.43 -62.61
CA ILE A 1208 -13.14 -0.42 -63.06
C ILE A 1208 -11.81 0.35 -63.20
N THR A 1209 -11.78 1.66 -63.02
CA THR A 1209 -10.56 2.48 -63.18
C THR A 1209 -9.60 2.45 -62.00
N GLY A 1210 -10.04 2.07 -60.79
CA GLY A 1210 -9.17 1.99 -59.60
C GLY A 1210 -8.27 0.75 -59.53
N ILE A 1211 -8.68 -0.36 -60.15
CA ILE A 1211 -7.99 -1.66 -60.01
C ILE A 1211 -6.70 -1.70 -60.84
N VAL A 1212 -6.65 -1.02 -61.99
CA VAL A 1212 -5.45 -1.01 -62.85
C VAL A 1212 -4.29 -0.23 -62.20
N GLY A 1213 -4.57 0.83 -61.43
CA GLY A 1213 -3.54 1.59 -60.72
C GLY A 1213 -2.89 0.81 -59.58
N ILE A 1214 -3.67 0.00 -58.86
CA ILE A 1214 -3.18 -0.80 -57.73
C ILE A 1214 -2.31 -1.96 -58.23
N VAL A 1215 -2.70 -2.61 -59.33
CA VAL A 1215 -1.92 -3.73 -59.90
C VAL A 1215 -0.56 -3.26 -60.45
N VAL A 1216 -0.51 -2.09 -61.08
CA VAL A 1216 0.75 -1.51 -61.59
C VAL A 1216 1.65 -1.05 -60.43
N GLY A 1217 1.09 -0.48 -59.37
CA GLY A 1217 1.83 -0.10 -58.16
C GLY A 1217 2.45 -1.29 -57.43
N CYS A 1218 1.71 -2.38 -57.27
CA CYS A 1218 2.21 -3.59 -56.61
C CYS A 1218 3.30 -4.30 -57.42
N ALA A 1219 3.22 -4.31 -58.76
CA ALA A 1219 4.25 -4.88 -59.62
C ALA A 1219 5.58 -4.09 -59.55
N PHE A 1220 5.49 -2.76 -59.43
CA PHE A 1220 6.66 -1.89 -59.30
C PHE A 1220 7.35 -2.06 -57.94
N LEU A 1221 6.57 -2.20 -56.86
CA LEU A 1221 7.10 -2.47 -55.52
C LEU A 1221 7.80 -3.84 -55.43
N ALA A 1222 7.21 -4.87 -56.04
CA ALA A 1222 7.78 -6.21 -56.09
C ALA A 1222 9.11 -6.25 -56.87
N ALA A 1223 9.23 -5.47 -57.96
CA ALA A 1223 10.47 -5.36 -58.73
C ALA A 1223 11.60 -4.68 -57.93
N ILE A 1224 11.28 -3.63 -57.16
CA ILE A 1224 12.26 -2.95 -56.29
C ILE A 1224 12.77 -3.89 -55.19
N ILE A 1225 11.86 -4.64 -54.56
CA ILE A 1225 12.22 -5.62 -53.52
C ILE A 1225 13.10 -6.73 -54.11
N LEU A 1226 12.80 -7.22 -55.32
CA LEU A 1226 13.61 -8.25 -55.98
C LEU A 1226 15.03 -7.76 -56.32
N VAL A 1227 15.18 -6.51 -56.78
CA VAL A 1227 16.49 -5.89 -57.02
C VAL A 1227 17.29 -5.71 -55.73
N PHE A 1228 16.62 -5.35 -54.63
CA PHE A 1228 17.26 -5.17 -53.33
C PHE A 1228 17.74 -6.51 -52.74
N LEU A 1229 16.94 -7.57 -52.87
CA LEU A 1229 17.30 -8.93 -52.45
C LEU A 1229 18.44 -9.52 -53.31
N LEU A 1230 18.45 -9.26 -54.62
CA LEU A 1230 19.53 -9.71 -55.51
C LEU A 1230 20.84 -8.93 -55.27
N ARG A 1231 20.79 -7.65 -54.88
CA ARG A 1231 21.99 -6.89 -54.47
C ARG A 1231 22.55 -7.38 -53.14
N ARG A 1232 21.70 -7.71 -52.16
CA ARG A 1232 22.16 -8.21 -50.84
C ARG A 1232 22.81 -9.60 -50.94
N ARG A 1233 22.39 -10.44 -51.89
CA ARG A 1233 22.98 -11.76 -52.14
C ARG A 1233 24.37 -11.73 -52.80
N ARG A 1234 24.79 -10.60 -53.36
CA ARG A 1234 26.11 -10.46 -54.03
C ARG A 1234 27.22 -9.88 -53.15
N GLN A 1235 26.89 -9.32 -51.98
CA GLN A 1235 27.86 -8.75 -51.03
C GLN A 1235 28.26 -9.70 -49.89
N GLY A 1236 27.63 -10.87 -49.74
CA GLY A 1236 27.89 -11.83 -48.66
C GLY A 1236 28.87 -12.97 -48.98
N TYR A 1237 29.68 -12.88 -50.05
CA TYR A 1237 30.58 -13.97 -50.47
C TYR A 1237 32.06 -13.57 -50.67
N GLU A 1238 32.49 -12.38 -50.22
CA GLU A 1238 33.91 -11.97 -50.23
C GLU A 1238 34.48 -11.59 -48.85
N ALA A 1239 33.80 -11.96 -47.76
CA ALA A 1239 34.39 -11.93 -46.41
C ALA A 1239 34.02 -13.21 -45.66
N ILE A 1240 34.82 -14.24 -45.94
CA ILE A 1240 35.19 -15.25 -44.93
C ILE A 1240 36.22 -14.58 -44.02
#